data_AF-A0AAD7ZZJ0-F1
#
_entry.id   AF-A0AAD7ZZJ0-F1
#
_cell.length_a   1.000
_cell.length_b   1.000
_cell.length_c   1.000
_cell.angle_alpha   90.00
_cell.angle_beta   90.00
_cell.angle_gamma   90.00
#
_symmetry.space_group_name_H-M   'P 1'
#
loop_
_entity.id
_entity.type
_entity.pdbx_description
1 polymer ?
#
loop_
_entity_poly.entity_id
_entity_poly.type
_entity_poly.pdbx_seq_one_letter_code
_entity_poly.pdbx_strand_id
1 'polypeptide(L)'
;MGFTPEEMRDFIGSSFGPNLHSRGYGHLKLMILDDNRVFLPGWANVVMNDTEVRRYVSGIAIHSYFDYLDPTGLKLRQTHNDFPDKFMLYTETSVVPIMDVTTTPDSNAVRLGNWQRAQNYTSNIIQDLNNFVIGWIDWNMVLNTEGGPNWVGNYVDAPIIANASANEFYKQPLFYSMAHFAKFVTPGSRRIGYRISNNTLVECAIFLRPDNNIAIVLQNRPAELQRSFFMFRGLNIRLLIVLVDDNQRIVIPTQANSMHSVIYKSSIKHNRNKSSSILVNMLGLLKTEEFPNSLAGQSNNCQRLKLPEEASHACVCSERSCDQFTQPPEQLLRGNNYVYYTSSSAGKRLEATTGQFLNNPRSSIIRVDSERRYQEIFGFGGAMTDSACVNIAKLSRNMQELLLSQYFGRTGIGYSFIRVPFAGTDFSTYNYTYDDTIDDESLRFFSLKEEDTNYKIPYIKLAQSISPVPIKLFSSSWTAPEWMKESRNGTLGISRLQRRYYQLYSDYYIRCLDEYKKNGLQFWGISPQNEPFHGFNNYYGFNSMGWSPQEQKEWLGNFFGPTLQARGYGNVKLMILDDNRVFLPGWATVVMSDPVVRSFVHGIAIHWYFDFLDPQGKRLSDTHYEFPDNLAVDGCNATLNSPVRLGNWVRAENYTSNIIQDMNRWVTGWVDWNLALDTSGGPNWANNRVESPIIVNERTNEFYKQPMFYNLAHFSKFILPGSRRIAYRISSDDIIKCVAFLRPDNIVAIVLQNRMDVDADVVILVQNRKSIVVPAPAHSVHTVLYKLT
;
A
#
# COMPACT_ATOMS: atom_id res chain seq x y z
N MET A 1 9.93 -0.12 6.65
CA MET A 1 11.01 -0.62 5.77
C MET A 1 11.23 -2.08 6.13
N GLY A 2 11.29 -2.98 5.15
CA GLY A 2 11.80 -4.32 5.39
C GLY A 2 13.32 -4.29 5.35
N PHE A 3 13.97 -4.34 6.51
CA PHE A 3 15.35 -4.84 6.60
C PHE A 3 15.37 -6.27 6.04
N THR A 4 16.42 -6.70 5.33
CA THR A 4 16.66 -8.15 5.25
C THR A 4 17.17 -8.67 6.60
N PRO A 5 17.02 -9.98 6.89
CA PRO A 5 17.63 -10.59 8.06
C PRO A 5 19.16 -10.40 8.10
N GLU A 6 19.85 -10.46 6.96
CA GLU A 6 21.28 -10.23 6.82
C GLU A 6 21.68 -8.78 7.16
N GLU A 7 20.92 -7.79 6.68
CA GLU A 7 21.17 -6.39 7.02
C GLU A 7 20.82 -6.10 8.48
N MET A 8 19.79 -6.73 9.05
CA MET A 8 19.43 -6.56 10.45
C MET A 8 20.52 -7.15 11.35
N ARG A 9 21.09 -8.29 10.96
CA ARG A 9 22.28 -8.89 11.59
C ARG A 9 23.43 -7.88 11.62
N ASP A 10 23.86 -7.44 10.44
CA ASP A 10 25.08 -6.66 10.29
C ASP A 10 24.93 -5.25 10.89
N PHE A 11 23.74 -4.67 10.84
CA PHE A 11 23.41 -3.41 11.54
C PHE A 11 23.47 -3.56 13.07
N ILE A 12 22.91 -4.63 13.62
CA ILE A 12 22.93 -4.86 15.09
C ILE A 12 24.36 -5.13 15.58
N GLY A 13 25.15 -5.92 14.84
CA GLY A 13 26.53 -6.25 15.20
C GLY A 13 27.52 -5.08 15.05
N SER A 14 27.51 -4.41 13.89
CA SER A 14 28.49 -3.35 13.59
C SER A 14 28.17 -1.99 14.23
N SER A 15 26.88 -1.68 14.39
CA SER A 15 26.42 -0.30 14.55
C SER A 15 25.51 -0.11 15.75
N PHE A 16 24.33 -0.75 15.76
CA PHE A 16 23.26 -0.43 16.71
C PHE A 16 23.51 -1.01 18.10
N GLY A 17 23.88 -2.29 18.21
CA GLY A 17 24.30 -2.91 19.47
C GLY A 17 25.48 -2.17 20.13
N PRO A 18 26.60 -1.94 19.41
CA PRO A 18 27.72 -1.14 19.92
C PRO A 18 27.33 0.28 20.35
N ASN A 19 26.50 1.01 19.59
CA ASN A 19 26.07 2.36 19.96
C ASN A 19 25.11 2.38 21.16
N LEU A 20 24.19 1.41 21.27
CA LEU A 20 23.34 1.28 22.46
C LEU A 20 24.18 1.04 23.71
N HIS A 21 25.14 0.10 23.65
CA HIS A 21 25.98 -0.24 24.81
C HIS A 21 26.94 0.90 25.19
N SER A 22 27.66 1.49 24.23
CA SER A 22 28.62 2.58 24.49
C SER A 22 27.97 3.87 24.99
N ARG A 23 26.67 4.08 24.72
CA ARG A 23 25.89 5.22 25.23
C ARG A 23 25.07 4.91 26.50
N GLY A 24 25.29 3.74 27.12
CA GLY A 24 24.66 3.35 28.40
C GLY A 24 23.28 2.65 28.29
N TYR A 25 22.74 2.48 27.09
CA TYR A 25 21.44 1.86 26.81
C TYR A 25 21.48 0.32 26.69
N GLY A 26 22.63 -0.33 26.94
CA GLY A 26 22.79 -1.80 26.89
C GLY A 26 21.98 -2.60 27.93
N HIS A 27 21.13 -1.94 28.71
CA HIS A 27 20.13 -2.56 29.58
C HIS A 27 18.79 -2.82 28.86
N LEU A 28 18.52 -2.15 27.75
CA LEU A 28 17.30 -2.29 26.95
C LEU A 28 17.24 -3.68 26.27
N LYS A 29 16.03 -4.22 26.12
CA LYS A 29 15.80 -5.51 25.48
C LYS A 29 15.52 -5.34 23.99
N LEU A 30 16.58 -5.35 23.21
CA LEU A 30 16.50 -5.35 21.74
C LEU A 30 15.77 -6.61 21.26
N MET A 31 14.64 -6.41 20.59
CA MET A 31 13.87 -7.44 19.90
C MET A 31 14.09 -7.31 18.39
N ILE A 32 14.06 -8.43 17.68
CA ILE A 32 14.15 -8.49 16.21
C ILE A 32 12.81 -8.92 15.60
N LEU A 33 12.72 -8.87 14.27
CA LEU A 33 11.50 -9.10 13.48
C LEU A 33 10.43 -7.99 13.67
N ASP A 34 9.60 -8.05 14.71
CA ASP A 34 8.40 -7.21 14.90
C ASP A 34 7.43 -7.22 13.71
N ASP A 35 7.17 -8.43 13.22
CA ASP A 35 6.18 -8.77 12.19
C ASP A 35 5.66 -10.18 12.47
N ASN A 36 4.56 -10.54 11.81
CA ASN A 36 3.85 -11.80 11.88
C ASN A 36 4.77 -13.03 11.93
N ARG A 37 4.40 -13.98 12.81
CA ARG A 37 5.14 -15.24 13.06
C ARG A 37 5.39 -16.11 11.82
N VAL A 38 4.82 -15.76 10.67
CA VAL A 38 5.05 -16.40 9.36
C VAL A 38 6.48 -16.23 8.82
N PHE A 39 7.24 -15.21 9.24
CA PHE A 39 8.64 -15.00 8.80
C PHE A 39 9.68 -15.83 9.57
N LEU A 40 9.23 -16.51 10.62
CA LEU A 40 10.05 -17.38 11.45
C LEU A 40 10.22 -18.80 10.86
N PRO A 41 11.30 -19.52 11.20
CA PRO A 41 12.48 -19.06 11.95
C PRO A 41 13.50 -18.31 11.09
N GLY A 42 13.31 -18.21 9.76
CA GLY A 42 14.33 -17.75 8.82
C GLY A 42 14.99 -16.43 9.21
N TRP A 43 14.19 -15.47 9.68
CA TRP A 43 14.68 -14.19 10.19
C TRP A 43 15.63 -14.34 11.39
N ALA A 44 15.21 -15.11 12.40
CA ALA A 44 16.00 -15.38 13.59
C ALA A 44 17.29 -16.13 13.25
N ASN A 45 17.20 -17.12 12.34
CA ASN A 45 18.34 -17.92 11.91
C ASN A 45 19.45 -17.07 11.30
N VAL A 46 19.13 -16.16 10.40
CA VAL A 46 20.18 -15.28 9.84
C VAL A 46 20.71 -14.32 10.90
N VAL A 47 19.84 -13.64 11.66
CA VAL A 47 20.26 -12.59 12.61
C VAL A 47 21.08 -13.13 13.78
N MET A 48 20.80 -14.35 14.24
CA MET A 48 21.34 -14.86 15.50
C MET A 48 22.29 -16.05 15.36
N ASN A 49 22.53 -16.55 14.15
CA ASN A 49 23.66 -17.45 13.89
C ASN A 49 25.02 -16.73 13.92
N ASP A 50 25.06 -15.41 13.73
CA ASP A 50 26.24 -14.62 14.11
C ASP A 50 26.28 -14.42 15.63
N THR A 51 27.34 -14.92 16.25
CA THR A 51 27.50 -14.92 17.71
C THR A 51 27.87 -13.56 18.31
N GLU A 52 28.55 -12.68 17.56
CA GLU A 52 28.89 -11.32 17.99
C GLU A 52 27.68 -10.38 17.90
N VAL A 53 26.76 -10.66 16.97
CA VAL A 53 25.46 -9.98 16.83
C VAL A 53 24.48 -10.48 17.89
N ARG A 54 24.36 -11.81 18.06
CA ARG A 54 23.38 -12.46 18.97
C ARG A 54 23.51 -12.01 20.43
N ARG A 55 24.67 -11.50 20.87
CA ARG A 55 24.85 -10.97 22.24
C ARG A 55 24.05 -9.68 22.50
N TYR A 56 23.76 -8.90 21.47
CA TYR A 56 22.94 -7.69 21.57
C TYR A 56 21.44 -7.99 21.49
N VAL A 57 21.04 -9.08 20.81
CA VAL A 57 19.64 -9.47 20.67
C VAL A 57 19.14 -10.19 21.93
N SER A 58 18.06 -9.67 22.51
CA SER A 58 17.40 -10.24 23.70
C SER A 58 16.23 -11.15 23.36
N GLY A 59 15.53 -10.89 22.25
CA GLY A 59 14.33 -11.64 21.87
C GLY A 59 13.82 -11.27 20.48
N ILE A 60 12.58 -11.63 20.21
CA ILE A 60 11.90 -11.52 18.91
C ILE A 60 10.49 -10.96 19.17
N ALA A 61 10.05 -10.00 18.38
CA ALA A 61 8.70 -9.45 18.39
C ALA A 61 7.85 -10.04 17.24
N ILE A 62 6.55 -10.29 17.47
CA ILE A 62 5.65 -10.97 16.51
C ILE A 62 4.19 -10.51 16.55
N HIS A 63 3.46 -10.69 15.44
CA HIS A 63 2.02 -10.42 15.28
C HIS A 63 1.21 -11.65 14.79
N SER A 64 -0.14 -11.60 14.83
CA SER A 64 -1.08 -12.71 14.52
C SER A 64 -2.01 -12.47 13.34
N TYR A 65 -1.85 -11.39 12.59
CA TYR A 65 -2.73 -11.10 11.45
C TYR A 65 -2.66 -12.19 10.36
N PHE A 66 -1.55 -12.94 10.33
CA PHE A 66 -1.39 -14.15 9.53
C PHE A 66 -1.27 -15.44 10.35
N ASP A 67 -1.95 -15.52 11.50
CA ASP A 67 -1.97 -16.73 12.34
C ASP A 67 -2.46 -17.96 11.60
N TYR A 68 -3.43 -17.80 10.69
CA TYR A 68 -3.95 -18.84 9.82
C TYR A 68 -2.95 -19.33 8.76
N LEU A 69 -1.82 -18.64 8.55
CA LEU A 69 -0.69 -19.11 7.73
C LEU A 69 0.37 -19.89 8.53
N ASP A 70 0.27 -19.90 9.86
CA ASP A 70 0.87 -20.92 10.72
C ASP A 70 -0.15 -21.40 11.77
N PRO A 71 -1.23 -22.08 11.36
CA PRO A 71 -2.39 -22.39 12.21
C PRO A 71 -2.11 -23.49 13.25
N THR A 72 -0.85 -23.90 13.40
CA THR A 72 -0.41 -24.79 14.47
C THR A 72 0.81 -24.27 15.24
N GLY A 73 1.38 -23.12 14.85
CA GLY A 73 2.51 -22.43 15.50
C GLY A 73 3.85 -23.13 15.30
N LEU A 74 4.03 -23.84 14.18
CA LEU A 74 5.24 -24.58 13.87
C LEU A 74 6.47 -23.68 13.72
N LYS A 75 6.33 -22.46 13.20
CA LYS A 75 7.43 -21.53 12.95
C LYS A 75 7.98 -20.94 14.26
N LEU A 76 7.09 -20.66 15.21
CA LEU A 76 7.44 -20.32 16.58
C LEU A 76 8.20 -21.47 17.26
N ARG A 77 7.66 -22.70 17.19
CA ARG A 77 8.33 -23.89 17.76
C ARG A 77 9.70 -24.13 17.13
N GLN A 78 9.83 -23.96 15.82
CA GLN A 78 11.12 -24.09 15.14
C GLN A 78 12.10 -23.01 15.62
N THR A 79 11.67 -21.75 15.73
CA THR A 79 12.50 -20.65 16.23
C THR A 79 12.97 -20.86 17.67
N HIS A 80 12.09 -21.37 18.54
CA HIS A 80 12.47 -21.65 19.92
C HIS A 80 13.44 -22.86 20.03
N ASN A 81 13.38 -23.80 19.08
CA ASN A 81 14.37 -24.88 19.00
C ASN A 81 15.71 -24.38 18.45
N ASP A 82 15.68 -23.48 17.46
CA ASP A 82 16.88 -22.87 16.85
C ASP A 82 17.57 -21.89 17.82
N PHE A 83 16.80 -21.14 18.62
CA PHE A 83 17.27 -20.14 19.60
C PHE A 83 16.57 -20.22 20.97
N PRO A 84 16.83 -21.26 21.78
CA PRO A 84 16.15 -21.46 23.07
C PRO A 84 16.51 -20.43 24.14
N ASP A 85 17.59 -19.65 23.97
CA ASP A 85 17.95 -18.54 24.86
C ASP A 85 17.18 -17.24 24.60
N LYS A 86 16.40 -17.19 23.50
CA LYS A 86 15.70 -15.98 23.03
C LYS A 86 14.20 -16.12 23.26
N PHE A 87 13.59 -15.06 23.78
CA PHE A 87 12.14 -15.03 23.97
C PHE A 87 11.44 -14.56 22.69
N MET A 88 10.21 -15.04 22.47
CA MET A 88 9.28 -14.48 21.49
C MET A 88 8.18 -13.73 22.26
N LEU A 89 8.16 -12.40 22.17
CA LEU A 89 7.09 -11.58 22.72
C LEU A 89 6.15 -11.22 21.57
N TYR A 90 4.86 -11.39 21.79
CA TYR A 90 3.87 -10.96 20.85
C TYR A 90 3.47 -9.50 21.14
N THR A 91 3.55 -8.64 20.12
CA THR A 91 3.58 -7.17 20.26
C THR A 91 2.34 -6.43 19.75
N GLU A 92 1.59 -6.96 18.78
CA GLU A 92 0.45 -6.28 18.15
C GLU A 92 -0.62 -7.27 17.66
N THR A 93 -1.85 -7.19 18.19
CA THR A 93 -3.05 -7.92 17.75
C THR A 93 -4.29 -7.03 17.81
N SER A 94 -5.35 -7.41 17.09
CA SER A 94 -6.68 -6.84 17.31
C SER A 94 -7.78 -7.77 16.81
N VAL A 95 -9.00 -7.62 17.32
CA VAL A 95 -10.16 -8.30 16.75
C VAL A 95 -10.60 -7.57 15.48
N VAL A 96 -10.13 -8.10 14.35
CA VAL A 96 -10.46 -7.60 13.01
C VAL A 96 -11.61 -8.43 12.41
N PRO A 97 -12.67 -7.84 11.83
CA PRO A 97 -13.81 -8.60 11.27
C PRO A 97 -13.52 -9.50 10.05
N ILE A 98 -12.27 -9.61 9.60
CA ILE A 98 -11.87 -10.12 8.27
C ILE A 98 -10.76 -11.19 8.30
N MET A 99 -9.85 -11.20 9.29
CA MET A 99 -8.77 -12.20 9.38
C MET A 99 -9.13 -13.39 10.30
N ASP A 100 -10.38 -13.43 10.77
CA ASP A 100 -11.04 -14.59 11.36
C ASP A 100 -11.80 -15.36 10.25
N VAL A 101 -11.09 -16.26 9.57
CA VAL A 101 -11.62 -17.02 8.41
C VAL A 101 -12.60 -18.13 8.82
N THR A 102 -13.08 -18.15 10.08
CA THR A 102 -14.06 -19.12 10.58
C THR A 102 -15.49 -18.60 10.57
N THR A 103 -15.70 -17.30 10.35
CA THR A 103 -17.03 -16.70 10.22
C THR A 103 -17.15 -15.75 9.03
N THR A 104 -18.39 -15.54 8.58
CA THR A 104 -18.74 -14.59 7.52
C THR A 104 -18.25 -13.17 7.88
N PRO A 105 -17.56 -12.45 6.98
CA PRO A 105 -16.97 -11.14 7.27
C PRO A 105 -17.94 -10.13 7.90
N ASP A 106 -17.77 -9.88 9.20
CA ASP A 106 -18.87 -9.43 10.06
C ASP A 106 -18.89 -7.90 10.23
N SER A 107 -19.21 -7.19 9.13
CA SER A 107 -19.19 -5.73 8.90
C SER A 107 -18.95 -4.77 10.08
N ASN A 108 -19.88 -4.63 11.04
CA ASN A 108 -19.75 -3.67 12.15
C ASN A 108 -18.45 -3.86 12.92
N ALA A 109 -17.63 -2.81 12.98
CA ALA A 109 -16.33 -2.78 13.66
C ALA A 109 -16.42 -3.14 15.14
N VAL A 110 -17.25 -2.41 15.90
CA VAL A 110 -17.61 -2.75 17.28
C VAL A 110 -18.93 -3.49 17.31
N ARG A 111 -19.00 -4.60 18.05
CA ARG A 111 -20.22 -5.40 18.22
C ARG A 111 -20.47 -5.68 19.69
N LEU A 112 -21.23 -4.79 20.33
CA LEU A 112 -21.61 -4.88 21.74
C LEU A 112 -22.22 -6.26 22.04
N GLY A 113 -21.48 -7.10 22.77
CA GLY A 113 -21.91 -8.46 23.16
C GLY A 113 -21.56 -9.61 22.20
N ASN A 114 -20.74 -9.43 21.15
CA ASN A 114 -20.37 -10.53 20.25
C ASN A 114 -19.36 -11.53 20.87
N TRP A 115 -19.84 -12.73 21.23
CA TRP A 115 -19.01 -13.81 21.78
C TRP A 115 -18.13 -14.53 20.75
N GLN A 116 -18.56 -14.65 19.49
CA GLN A 116 -17.83 -15.40 18.45
C GLN A 116 -16.46 -14.80 18.15
N ARG A 117 -16.36 -13.47 18.14
CA ARG A 117 -15.09 -12.73 18.09
C ARG A 117 -14.19 -13.03 19.29
N ALA A 118 -14.80 -13.06 20.46
CA ALA A 118 -14.12 -13.35 21.72
C ALA A 118 -13.60 -14.80 21.79
N GLN A 119 -14.29 -15.73 21.12
CA GLN A 119 -13.80 -17.09 20.87
C GLN A 119 -12.56 -17.06 19.95
N ASN A 120 -12.62 -16.53 18.73
CA ASN A 120 -11.44 -16.57 17.84
C ASN A 120 -10.22 -15.77 18.35
N TYR A 121 -10.46 -14.71 19.13
CA TYR A 121 -9.42 -14.03 19.90
C TYR A 121 -8.79 -14.94 20.98
N THR A 122 -9.61 -15.73 21.68
CA THR A 122 -9.14 -16.77 22.63
C THR A 122 -8.37 -17.89 21.93
N SER A 123 -8.76 -18.28 20.71
CA SER A 123 -8.05 -19.28 19.88
C SER A 123 -6.61 -18.85 19.63
N ASN A 124 -6.39 -17.63 19.15
CA ASN A 124 -5.05 -17.13 18.83
C ASN A 124 -4.14 -17.07 20.07
N ILE A 125 -4.65 -16.57 21.21
CA ILE A 125 -3.89 -16.52 22.47
C ILE A 125 -3.57 -17.94 22.98
N ILE A 126 -4.52 -18.88 22.87
CA ILE A 126 -4.27 -20.31 23.12
C ILE A 126 -3.13 -20.81 22.21
N GLN A 127 -3.16 -20.44 20.93
CA GLN A 127 -2.25 -20.97 19.93
C GLN A 127 -0.82 -20.43 20.09
N ASP A 128 -0.64 -19.11 20.22
CA ASP A 128 0.68 -18.48 20.39
C ASP A 128 1.39 -19.02 21.63
N LEU A 129 0.71 -18.98 22.77
CA LEU A 129 1.29 -19.36 24.06
C LEU A 129 1.64 -20.87 24.13
N ASN A 130 0.85 -21.72 23.45
CA ASN A 130 1.19 -23.13 23.25
C ASN A 130 2.50 -23.35 22.47
N ASN A 131 2.96 -22.33 21.75
CA ASN A 131 4.09 -22.38 20.83
C ASN A 131 5.26 -21.47 21.24
N PHE A 132 5.48 -21.31 22.56
CA PHE A 132 6.64 -20.65 23.17
C PHE A 132 6.68 -19.11 23.05
N VAL A 133 5.57 -18.49 22.68
CA VAL A 133 5.34 -17.06 22.90
C VAL A 133 5.19 -16.81 24.41
N ILE A 134 5.83 -15.76 24.94
CA ILE A 134 5.94 -15.51 26.39
C ILE A 134 5.00 -14.42 26.95
N GLY A 135 4.29 -13.71 26.07
CA GLY A 135 3.39 -12.60 26.40
C GLY A 135 2.71 -12.11 25.13
N TRP A 136 1.57 -11.41 25.25
CA TRP A 136 0.68 -11.07 24.14
C TRP A 136 0.01 -9.72 24.44
N ILE A 137 -0.08 -8.83 23.44
CA ILE A 137 -0.45 -7.41 23.62
C ILE A 137 -1.61 -7.05 22.69
N ASP A 138 -2.66 -6.47 23.26
CA ASP A 138 -3.83 -5.93 22.54
C ASP A 138 -3.56 -4.50 22.04
N TRP A 139 -3.81 -4.26 20.76
CA TRP A 139 -3.44 -3.01 20.07
C TRP A 139 -4.30 -1.80 20.50
N ASN A 140 -5.53 -2.01 20.98
CA ASN A 140 -6.46 -0.92 21.32
C ASN A 140 -7.27 -1.21 22.60
N MET A 141 -6.80 -0.73 23.76
CA MET A 141 -7.41 -1.01 25.07
C MET A 141 -8.82 -0.41 25.27
N VAL A 142 -9.08 0.77 24.69
CA VAL A 142 -10.34 1.53 24.81
C VAL A 142 -10.62 2.21 23.48
N LEU A 143 -11.83 2.05 22.96
CA LEU A 143 -12.34 2.74 21.77
C LEU A 143 -13.74 3.33 22.06
N ASN A 144 -14.35 4.02 21.10
CA ASN A 144 -15.72 4.54 21.14
C ASN A 144 -16.72 3.51 20.59
N THR A 145 -18.02 3.84 20.58
CA THR A 145 -19.12 3.00 20.05
C THR A 145 -18.98 2.50 18.61
N GLU A 146 -18.07 3.07 17.81
CA GLU A 146 -17.77 2.65 16.44
C GLU A 146 -16.44 1.88 16.32
N GLY A 147 -15.56 1.98 17.32
CA GLY A 147 -14.21 1.41 17.30
C GLY A 147 -13.10 2.46 17.11
N GLY A 148 -13.39 3.74 17.37
CA GLY A 148 -12.45 4.85 17.27
C GLY A 148 -12.03 5.51 18.59
N PRO A 149 -11.36 6.68 18.62
CA PRO A 149 -10.83 7.43 17.48
C PRO A 149 -9.56 6.74 16.94
N ASN A 150 -9.78 5.75 16.09
CA ASN A 150 -8.76 5.10 15.29
C ASN A 150 -8.87 5.76 13.92
N TRP A 151 -7.91 6.64 13.66
CA TRP A 151 -7.74 7.39 12.42
C TRP A 151 -8.05 6.50 11.20
N VAL A 152 -7.31 5.39 11.03
CA VAL A 152 -7.27 4.51 9.84
C VAL A 152 -8.64 3.96 9.39
N GLY A 153 -9.66 3.98 10.24
CA GLY A 153 -10.98 3.43 9.91
C GLY A 153 -10.98 1.90 9.77
N ASN A 154 -9.84 1.23 9.99
CA ASN A 154 -9.77 -0.19 10.37
C ASN A 154 -10.23 -0.36 11.83
N TYR A 155 -11.35 0.28 12.16
CA TYR A 155 -12.01 0.22 13.44
C TYR A 155 -12.13 -1.25 13.86
N VAL A 156 -11.40 -1.59 14.91
CA VAL A 156 -11.36 -2.94 15.50
C VAL A 156 -12.29 -2.97 16.68
N ASP A 157 -12.70 -4.16 17.08
CA ASP A 157 -13.41 -4.33 18.33
C ASP A 157 -12.40 -4.30 19.48
N ALA A 158 -12.69 -3.54 20.54
CA ALA A 158 -11.80 -3.37 21.70
C ALA A 158 -12.41 -3.98 22.97
N PRO A 159 -11.60 -4.28 24.01
CA PRO A 159 -12.10 -4.67 25.32
C PRO A 159 -13.11 -3.69 25.93
N ILE A 160 -12.95 -2.37 25.72
CA ILE A 160 -13.79 -1.32 26.30
C ILE A 160 -14.25 -0.32 25.23
N ILE A 161 -15.53 0.05 25.28
CA ILE A 161 -16.24 0.84 24.26
C ILE A 161 -16.93 2.04 24.92
N ALA A 162 -16.62 3.27 24.54
CA ALA A 162 -17.11 4.51 25.16
C ALA A 162 -18.16 5.25 24.31
N ASN A 163 -19.20 5.77 24.96
CA ASN A 163 -20.29 6.53 24.35
C ASN A 163 -20.32 7.94 24.95
N ALA A 164 -19.55 8.86 24.37
CA ALA A 164 -19.44 10.24 24.86
C ALA A 164 -20.78 10.99 24.84
N SER A 165 -21.62 10.75 23.82
CA SER A 165 -22.92 11.43 23.66
C SER A 165 -23.98 11.00 24.67
N ALA A 166 -23.87 9.79 25.24
CA ALA A 166 -24.70 9.32 26.35
C ALA A 166 -24.03 9.44 27.72
N ASN A 167 -22.74 9.81 27.77
CA ASN A 167 -21.89 9.78 28.97
C ASN A 167 -21.78 8.36 29.61
N GLU A 168 -21.64 7.33 28.77
CA GLU A 168 -21.58 5.91 29.17
C GLU A 168 -20.34 5.18 28.62
N PHE A 169 -20.08 3.96 29.11
CA PHE A 169 -19.17 3.01 28.45
C PHE A 169 -19.56 1.55 28.73
N TYR A 170 -19.17 0.66 27.82
CA TYR A 170 -19.51 -0.77 27.78
C TYR A 170 -18.25 -1.63 27.81
N LYS A 171 -18.36 -2.86 28.34
CA LYS A 171 -17.25 -3.83 28.44
C LYS A 171 -17.56 -5.07 27.61
N GLN A 172 -16.70 -5.37 26.65
CA GLN A 172 -16.96 -6.38 25.62
C GLN A 172 -16.65 -7.82 26.08
N PRO A 173 -17.25 -8.84 25.44
CA PRO A 173 -16.76 -10.23 25.45
C PRO A 173 -15.24 -10.41 25.36
N LEU A 174 -14.58 -9.55 24.57
CA LEU A 174 -13.14 -9.49 24.39
C LEU A 174 -12.41 -9.18 25.71
N PHE A 175 -12.93 -8.24 26.52
CA PHE A 175 -12.37 -7.91 27.83
C PHE A 175 -12.40 -9.12 28.77
N TYR A 176 -13.50 -9.87 28.79
CA TYR A 176 -13.60 -11.08 29.60
C TYR A 176 -12.67 -12.20 29.09
N SER A 177 -12.47 -12.28 27.78
CA SER A 177 -11.60 -13.27 27.14
C SER A 177 -10.11 -12.97 27.37
N MET A 178 -9.68 -11.72 27.15
CA MET A 178 -8.36 -11.23 27.57
C MET A 178 -8.14 -11.46 29.06
N ALA A 179 -9.13 -11.14 29.90
CA ALA A 179 -9.07 -11.36 31.34
C ALA A 179 -8.99 -12.86 31.73
N HIS A 180 -9.27 -13.81 30.83
CA HIS A 180 -9.01 -15.23 31.10
C HIS A 180 -7.53 -15.61 30.98
N PHE A 181 -6.76 -14.91 30.15
CA PHE A 181 -5.30 -15.05 30.10
C PHE A 181 -4.64 -14.08 31.09
N ALA A 182 -4.80 -12.77 30.90
CA ALA A 182 -4.08 -11.74 31.65
C ALA A 182 -4.27 -11.77 33.18
N LYS A 183 -5.38 -12.36 33.68
CA LYS A 183 -5.63 -12.50 35.13
C LYS A 183 -5.22 -13.86 35.71
N PHE A 184 -5.14 -14.92 34.90
CA PHE A 184 -4.96 -16.29 35.39
C PHE A 184 -3.71 -17.00 34.84
N VAL A 185 -3.10 -16.49 33.77
CA VAL A 185 -1.76 -16.84 33.26
C VAL A 185 -0.84 -15.67 33.63
N THR A 186 -0.41 -15.64 34.90
CA THR A 186 0.37 -14.52 35.45
C THR A 186 1.80 -14.48 34.92
N PRO A 187 2.50 -13.32 34.95
CA PRO A 187 3.90 -13.23 34.57
C PRO A 187 4.77 -14.30 35.24
N GLY A 188 5.64 -14.94 34.46
CA GLY A 188 6.45 -16.09 34.88
C GLY A 188 5.77 -17.46 34.77
N SER A 189 4.48 -17.52 34.38
CA SER A 189 3.80 -18.78 34.06
C SER A 189 4.50 -19.53 32.91
N ARG A 190 4.53 -20.85 32.99
CA ARG A 190 5.21 -21.73 32.02
C ARG A 190 4.19 -22.64 31.34
N ARG A 191 4.07 -22.55 30.02
CA ARG A 191 3.23 -23.49 29.25
C ARG A 191 3.80 -24.91 29.36
N ILE A 192 2.93 -25.90 29.59
CA ILE A 192 3.27 -27.33 29.78
C ILE A 192 2.56 -28.22 28.76
N GLY A 193 3.18 -29.35 28.40
CA GLY A 193 2.77 -30.17 27.25
C GLY A 193 1.59 -31.11 27.54
N TYR A 194 0.68 -31.24 26.58
CA TYR A 194 -0.55 -32.06 26.68
C TYR A 194 -0.95 -32.64 25.32
N ARG A 195 -2.01 -33.44 25.29
CA ARG A 195 -2.51 -34.15 24.10
C ARG A 195 -4.01 -33.77 23.92
N ILE A 196 -4.48 -33.38 22.72
CA ILE A 196 -5.93 -33.18 22.35
C ILE A 196 -6.43 -34.16 21.27
N SER A 197 -7.64 -34.70 21.46
CA SER A 197 -8.29 -35.81 20.74
C SER A 197 -8.74 -35.53 19.31
N ASN A 198 -8.67 -36.53 18.42
CA ASN A 198 -9.14 -36.41 17.02
C ASN A 198 -10.66 -36.18 16.86
N ASN A 199 -11.47 -36.39 17.90
CA ASN A 199 -12.92 -36.15 17.92
C ASN A 199 -13.35 -35.09 18.97
N THR A 200 -12.55 -34.05 19.21
CA THR A 200 -13.00 -32.87 19.97
C THR A 200 -12.99 -31.60 19.14
N LEU A 201 -13.90 -30.69 19.48
CA LEU A 201 -14.04 -29.35 18.94
C LEU A 201 -13.84 -28.31 20.07
N VAL A 202 -12.98 -28.66 21.04
CA VAL A 202 -12.60 -27.86 22.21
C VAL A 202 -11.10 -27.60 22.18
N GLU A 203 -10.74 -26.32 22.11
CA GLU A 203 -9.36 -25.84 22.11
C GLU A 203 -8.88 -25.60 23.56
N CYS A 204 -7.58 -25.76 23.83
CA CYS A 204 -7.01 -25.40 25.13
C CYS A 204 -5.53 -25.01 25.08
N ALA A 205 -5.10 -24.20 26.06
CA ALA A 205 -3.70 -23.95 26.40
C ALA A 205 -3.49 -24.18 27.90
N ILE A 206 -2.32 -24.70 28.27
CA ILE A 206 -2.09 -25.26 29.62
C ILE A 206 -0.80 -24.70 30.22
N PHE A 207 -0.92 -24.08 31.39
CA PHE A 207 0.15 -23.34 32.06
C PHE A 207 0.36 -23.80 33.49
N LEU A 208 1.58 -24.20 33.83
CA LEU A 208 2.04 -24.22 35.22
C LEU A 208 2.38 -22.78 35.62
N ARG A 209 1.55 -22.17 36.47
CA ARG A 209 1.79 -20.84 37.05
C ARG A 209 3.01 -20.86 37.98
N PRO A 210 3.60 -19.70 38.34
CA PRO A 210 4.67 -19.62 39.34
C PRO A 210 4.27 -20.19 40.71
N ASP A 211 2.97 -20.14 41.03
CA ASP A 211 2.38 -20.72 42.25
C ASP A 211 2.06 -22.23 42.14
N ASN A 212 2.60 -22.90 41.10
CA ASN A 212 2.40 -24.32 40.78
C ASN A 212 0.95 -24.76 40.52
N ASN A 213 -0.03 -23.85 40.51
CA ASN A 213 -1.36 -24.19 39.99
C ASN A 213 -1.29 -24.33 38.48
N ILE A 214 -2.12 -25.21 37.94
CA ILE A 214 -2.31 -25.30 36.50
C ILE A 214 -3.52 -24.46 36.10
N ALA A 215 -3.26 -23.44 35.29
CA ALA A 215 -4.27 -22.77 34.51
C ALA A 215 -4.41 -23.49 33.16
N ILE A 216 -5.54 -24.13 32.92
CA ILE A 216 -5.98 -24.42 31.55
C ILE A 216 -6.92 -23.29 31.15
N VAL A 217 -6.70 -22.69 29.98
CA VAL A 217 -7.73 -21.89 29.31
C VAL A 217 -8.38 -22.75 28.25
N LEU A 218 -9.71 -22.70 28.16
CA LEU A 218 -10.55 -23.59 27.37
C LEU A 218 -11.58 -22.83 26.57
N GLN A 219 -11.81 -23.31 25.36
CA GLN A 219 -12.77 -22.72 24.44
C GLN A 219 -13.55 -23.81 23.72
N ASN A 220 -14.87 -23.66 23.74
CA ASN A 220 -15.77 -24.41 22.88
C ASN A 220 -16.04 -23.64 21.60
N ARG A 221 -16.42 -24.37 20.54
CA ARG A 221 -16.81 -23.76 19.27
C ARG A 221 -18.17 -24.24 18.73
N PRO A 222 -18.62 -25.49 18.94
CA PRO A 222 -19.95 -25.89 18.50
C PRO A 222 -21.04 -25.51 19.52
N ALA A 223 -22.20 -25.05 19.04
CA ALA A 223 -23.41 -24.96 19.87
C ALA A 223 -23.88 -26.35 20.38
N GLU A 224 -23.50 -27.43 19.70
CA GLU A 224 -23.54 -28.81 20.18
C GLU A 224 -22.61 -28.99 21.40
N LEU A 225 -23.16 -29.35 22.56
CA LEU A 225 -22.39 -29.36 23.80
C LEU A 225 -21.30 -30.45 23.81
N GLN A 226 -20.04 -30.04 23.82
CA GLN A 226 -18.88 -30.93 23.84
C GLN A 226 -18.58 -31.45 25.26
N ARG A 227 -18.47 -32.78 25.39
CA ARG A 227 -18.24 -33.50 26.65
C ARG A 227 -16.78 -34.00 26.71
N SER A 228 -15.86 -33.10 27.04
CA SER A 228 -14.39 -33.28 26.93
C SER A 228 -13.75 -33.98 28.13
N PHE A 229 -12.65 -34.71 27.89
CA PHE A 229 -11.87 -35.43 28.91
C PHE A 229 -10.39 -35.10 28.90
N PHE A 230 -9.86 -34.86 30.09
CA PHE A 230 -8.47 -34.44 30.25
C PHE A 230 -7.59 -35.57 30.76
N MET A 231 -6.48 -35.84 30.05
CA MET A 231 -5.65 -37.04 30.22
C MET A 231 -4.14 -36.72 30.33
N PHE A 232 -3.78 -35.80 31.23
CA PHE A 232 -2.39 -35.40 31.54
C PHE A 232 -1.65 -36.41 32.45
N ARG A 233 -0.89 -37.35 31.85
CA ARG A 233 -0.24 -38.52 32.50
C ARG A 233 0.18 -38.29 33.98
N GLY A 234 -0.39 -39.05 34.91
CA GLY A 234 0.03 -39.04 36.33
C GLY A 234 -1.02 -39.50 37.35
N LEU A 235 -2.33 -39.29 37.07
CA LEU A 235 -3.46 -39.79 37.89
C LEU A 235 -4.54 -40.44 36.99
N ASN A 236 -5.74 -40.68 37.55
CA ASN A 236 -6.96 -41.18 36.87
C ASN A 236 -8.24 -40.33 37.15
N ILE A 237 -8.11 -39.00 37.23
CA ILE A 237 -9.20 -38.01 37.20
C ILE A 237 -9.91 -37.99 35.83
N ARG A 238 -11.12 -38.59 35.76
CA ARG A 238 -12.02 -38.54 34.58
C ARG A 238 -12.65 -37.16 34.36
N LEU A 239 -11.84 -36.10 34.20
CA LEU A 239 -12.36 -34.75 34.34
C LEU A 239 -13.12 -34.27 33.10
N LEU A 240 -14.41 -34.08 33.34
CA LEU A 240 -15.44 -33.62 32.42
C LEU A 240 -15.42 -32.12 32.22
N ILE A 241 -15.55 -31.71 30.96
CA ILE A 241 -15.89 -30.33 30.58
C ILE A 241 -17.09 -30.31 29.63
N VAL A 242 -17.93 -29.28 29.78
CA VAL A 242 -19.32 -29.18 29.32
C VAL A 242 -19.57 -27.73 28.91
N LEU A 243 -19.86 -27.48 27.63
CA LEU A 243 -19.80 -26.13 27.05
C LEU A 243 -20.89 -25.90 26.00
N VAL A 244 -21.72 -24.87 26.16
CA VAL A 244 -22.72 -24.38 25.17
C VAL A 244 -22.34 -22.96 24.75
N ASP A 245 -22.88 -22.49 23.63
CA ASP A 245 -22.59 -21.16 23.07
C ASP A 245 -23.14 -20.00 23.94
N ASP A 246 -22.31 -19.61 24.90
CA ASP A 246 -22.27 -18.37 25.70
C ASP A 246 -20.97 -18.53 26.53
N ASN A 247 -19.90 -17.76 26.27
CA ASN A 247 -18.53 -18.16 26.66
C ASN A 247 -18.37 -18.54 28.16
N GLN A 248 -18.32 -19.84 28.43
CA GLN A 248 -18.10 -20.35 29.78
C GLN A 248 -16.62 -20.55 30.07
N ARG A 249 -16.15 -19.81 31.08
CA ARG A 249 -14.85 -20.01 31.70
C ARG A 249 -14.73 -21.37 32.38
N ILE A 250 -13.66 -22.10 32.08
CA ILE A 250 -13.20 -23.18 32.95
C ILE A 250 -11.67 -23.15 33.06
N VAL A 251 -11.18 -23.09 34.30
CA VAL A 251 -9.81 -23.41 34.68
C VAL A 251 -9.81 -24.80 35.30
N ILE A 252 -8.99 -25.70 34.79
CA ILE A 252 -8.84 -27.08 35.27
C ILE A 252 -7.35 -27.39 35.52
N PRO A 253 -6.97 -28.22 36.51
CA PRO A 253 -5.56 -28.57 36.76
C PRO A 253 -5.08 -29.80 35.96
N THR A 254 -3.77 -29.94 35.70
CA THR A 254 -3.24 -31.16 35.04
C THR A 254 -3.09 -32.33 36.00
N GLN A 255 -3.98 -33.33 35.91
CA GLN A 255 -3.63 -34.75 36.07
C GLN A 255 -4.72 -35.72 35.55
N ALA A 256 -4.31 -36.77 34.82
CA ALA A 256 -5.10 -37.45 33.79
C ALA A 256 -6.33 -38.20 34.29
N ASN A 257 -7.31 -38.50 33.42
CA ASN A 257 -7.49 -39.77 32.66
C ASN A 257 -8.98 -40.21 32.59
N SER A 258 -9.59 -40.12 31.39
CA SER A 258 -10.78 -40.86 30.85
C SER A 258 -12.22 -40.32 31.12
N MET A 259 -13.29 -41.06 30.74
CA MET A 259 -14.63 -40.52 30.34
C MET A 259 -15.76 -40.49 31.40
N HIS A 260 -16.52 -39.39 31.55
CA HIS A 260 -17.94 -39.34 32.02
C HIS A 260 -18.56 -37.94 31.94
N SER A 261 -19.88 -37.74 31.75
CA SER A 261 -20.34 -36.42 31.23
C SER A 261 -21.75 -35.88 31.55
N VAL A 262 -21.99 -34.57 31.31
CA VAL A 262 -23.22 -33.78 31.65
C VAL A 262 -23.49 -32.49 30.77
N ILE A 263 -23.81 -32.47 29.45
CA ILE A 263 -25.24 -32.32 29.00
C ILE A 263 -26.09 -31.27 29.78
N TYR A 264 -26.13 -29.94 29.51
CA TYR A 264 -27.26 -29.01 29.83
C TYR A 264 -27.30 -27.81 28.85
N LYS A 265 -28.41 -27.20 28.42
CA LYS A 265 -29.83 -27.23 28.84
C LYS A 265 -30.52 -28.59 28.81
N SER A 266 -31.57 -28.76 29.63
CA SER A 266 -32.59 -29.82 29.53
C SER A 266 -33.98 -29.22 29.37
N SER A 267 -34.78 -29.73 28.44
CA SER A 267 -36.23 -29.49 28.41
C SER A 267 -37.01 -30.76 28.05
N ILE A 268 -36.93 -31.75 28.94
CA ILE A 268 -37.96 -32.78 29.08
C ILE A 268 -38.44 -32.70 30.53
N LYS A 269 -39.74 -32.49 30.75
CA LYS A 269 -40.39 -32.82 32.03
C LYS A 269 -40.61 -34.34 32.01
N HIS A 270 -39.77 -35.18 32.63
CA HIS A 270 -38.66 -34.88 33.56
C HIS A 270 -37.32 -35.54 33.20
N ASN A 271 -36.22 -34.81 33.50
CA ASN A 271 -34.86 -35.28 33.87
C ASN A 271 -33.87 -35.88 32.81
N ARG A 272 -32.91 -35.02 32.37
CA ARG A 272 -31.43 -35.26 32.22
C ARG A 272 -30.76 -35.97 30.98
N ASN A 273 -30.75 -35.31 29.80
CA ASN A 273 -29.66 -35.05 28.79
C ASN A 273 -28.62 -36.04 28.16
N LYS A 274 -28.46 -35.92 26.81
CA LYS A 274 -27.45 -36.42 25.78
C LYS A 274 -25.99 -36.73 26.21
N SER A 275 -25.22 -37.60 25.50
CA SER A 275 -23.73 -37.72 25.66
C SER A 275 -22.84 -38.18 24.46
N SER A 276 -21.56 -37.76 24.44
CA SER A 276 -20.42 -38.30 23.62
C SER A 276 -19.05 -38.09 24.33
N SER A 277 -17.88 -38.52 23.77
CA SER A 277 -16.57 -38.54 24.49
C SER A 277 -15.28 -38.51 23.63
N ILE A 278 -14.11 -38.32 24.27
CA ILE A 278 -12.88 -37.67 23.74
C ILE A 278 -11.58 -38.33 24.33
N LEU A 279 -10.59 -38.78 23.51
CA LEU A 279 -9.31 -39.45 23.91
C LEU A 279 -8.16 -39.28 22.86
N VAL A 280 -6.86 -39.44 23.23
CA VAL A 280 -5.69 -38.92 22.47
C VAL A 280 -4.37 -39.71 22.47
N ASN A 281 -3.45 -39.40 21.53
CA ASN A 281 -2.00 -39.21 21.79
C ASN A 281 -1.31 -38.02 21.00
N MET A 282 -0.11 -37.55 21.41
CA MET A 282 0.68 -36.44 20.79
C MET A 282 1.77 -36.94 19.82
N LEU A 283 2.17 -36.04 18.91
CA LEU A 283 3.39 -35.99 18.09
C LEU A 283 3.52 -37.02 16.95
N GLY A 284 3.42 -36.52 15.71
CA GLY A 284 4.00 -37.16 14.51
C GLY A 284 3.22 -37.02 13.20
N LEU A 285 3.79 -36.24 12.25
CA LEU A 285 3.87 -36.50 10.79
C LEU A 285 2.61 -36.65 9.88
N LEU A 286 2.79 -36.25 8.60
CA LEU A 286 2.00 -36.59 7.38
C LEU A 286 0.54 -36.04 7.27
N LYS A 287 -0.10 -35.92 6.08
CA LYS A 287 0.31 -35.44 4.73
C LYS A 287 -0.96 -35.31 3.82
N THR A 288 -1.17 -34.15 3.17
CA THR A 288 -1.88 -33.89 1.87
C THR A 288 -3.33 -34.38 1.58
N GLU A 289 -4.01 -33.62 0.69
CA GLU A 289 -5.25 -33.95 -0.09
C GLU A 289 -6.62 -34.02 0.64
N GLU A 290 -7.77 -33.58 0.08
CA GLU A 290 -8.06 -32.58 -1.00
C GLU A 290 -9.56 -32.12 -0.98
N PHE A 291 -9.83 -30.83 -1.25
CA PHE A 291 -11.10 -30.22 -1.78
C PHE A 291 -12.46 -30.45 -1.03
N PRO A 292 -13.60 -29.76 -1.38
CA PRO A 292 -13.86 -28.87 -2.52
C PRO A 292 -14.35 -27.43 -2.26
N ASN A 293 -13.98 -26.56 -3.20
CA ASN A 293 -14.67 -25.38 -3.75
C ASN A 293 -15.96 -24.87 -3.07
N SER A 294 -15.88 -23.72 -2.38
CA SER A 294 -16.34 -22.44 -2.96
C SER A 294 -16.15 -21.27 -1.99
N LEU A 295 -15.51 -20.18 -2.43
CA LEU A 295 -15.70 -18.80 -1.91
C LEU A 295 -14.88 -17.83 -2.77
N ALA A 296 -15.50 -17.31 -3.84
CA ALA A 296 -14.94 -16.15 -4.55
C ALA A 296 -15.15 -14.90 -3.66
N GLY A 297 -14.12 -14.05 -3.56
CA GLY A 297 -14.13 -12.91 -2.65
C GLY A 297 -15.20 -11.87 -3.03
N GLN A 298 -15.99 -11.42 -2.07
CA GLN A 298 -16.92 -10.30 -2.25
C GLN A 298 -16.15 -8.98 -2.26
N SER A 299 -16.13 -8.29 -3.39
CA SER A 299 -15.87 -6.86 -3.45
C SER A 299 -17.09 -6.09 -2.92
N ASN A 300 -16.85 -5.02 -2.16
CA ASN A 300 -17.85 -3.94 -2.08
C ASN A 300 -17.94 -3.33 -3.47
N ASN A 301 -18.99 -3.69 -4.22
CA ASN A 301 -19.13 -3.30 -5.62
C ASN A 301 -19.26 -1.78 -5.78
N CYS A 302 -18.64 -1.24 -6.84
CA CYS A 302 -18.78 0.15 -7.26
C CYS A 302 -20.26 0.58 -7.27
N GLN A 303 -20.60 1.58 -6.44
CA GLN A 303 -21.90 2.21 -6.49
C GLN A 303 -21.95 3.16 -7.68
N ARG A 304 -22.64 2.74 -8.74
CA ARG A 304 -22.70 3.48 -10.00
C ARG A 304 -23.39 4.84 -9.79
N LEU A 305 -22.68 5.93 -10.08
CA LEU A 305 -23.29 7.25 -10.19
C LEU A 305 -24.33 7.24 -11.32
N LYS A 306 -25.55 7.71 -11.04
CA LYS A 306 -26.59 7.85 -12.07
C LYS A 306 -26.27 9.05 -12.94
N LEU A 307 -26.04 8.78 -14.23
CA LEU A 307 -25.72 9.78 -15.25
C LEU A 307 -26.76 9.65 -16.39
N PRO A 308 -27.16 10.74 -17.07
CA PRO A 308 -28.21 10.66 -18.10
C PRO A 308 -27.78 9.86 -19.33
N GLU A 309 -26.63 10.22 -19.93
CA GLU A 309 -26.24 9.80 -21.29
C GLU A 309 -24.70 9.67 -21.44
N GLU A 310 -24.04 8.81 -20.64
CA GLU A 310 -22.62 8.46 -20.82
C GLU A 310 -22.46 6.93 -21.01
N ALA A 311 -21.49 6.54 -21.84
CA ALA A 311 -21.24 5.12 -22.20
C ALA A 311 -20.62 4.28 -21.06
N SER A 312 -20.35 4.89 -19.90
CA SER A 312 -19.92 4.21 -18.67
C SER A 312 -20.27 5.09 -17.46
N HIS A 313 -19.78 4.72 -16.27
CA HIS A 313 -20.15 5.38 -15.01
C HIS A 313 -18.93 5.68 -14.11
N ALA A 314 -19.07 6.72 -13.28
CA ALA A 314 -18.21 6.93 -12.12
C ALA A 314 -18.72 6.10 -10.93
N CYS A 315 -17.85 5.83 -9.97
CA CYS A 315 -18.17 5.10 -8.74
C CYS A 315 -18.22 6.06 -7.55
N VAL A 316 -19.35 6.05 -6.83
CA VAL A 316 -19.60 6.94 -5.69
C VAL A 316 -18.94 6.39 -4.43
N CYS A 317 -18.19 7.25 -3.76
CA CYS A 317 -17.68 7.05 -2.41
C CYS A 317 -18.28 8.08 -1.46
N SER A 318 -18.85 7.59 -0.35
CA SER A 318 -19.44 8.37 0.74
C SER A 318 -19.04 7.74 2.09
N GLU A 319 -19.38 8.40 3.20
CA GLU A 319 -19.09 7.91 4.56
C GLU A 319 -19.66 6.52 4.87
N ARG A 320 -20.63 6.05 4.06
CA ARG A 320 -21.29 4.74 4.21
C ARG A 320 -20.66 3.64 3.37
N SER A 321 -19.93 3.99 2.31
CA SER A 321 -19.48 3.03 1.30
C SER A 321 -18.52 3.63 0.28
N CYS A 322 -17.45 2.90 -0.02
CA CYS A 322 -16.56 3.10 -1.15
C CYS A 322 -16.02 1.73 -1.58
N ASP A 323 -15.88 1.48 -2.88
CA ASP A 323 -15.34 0.22 -3.41
C ASP A 323 -13.83 0.10 -3.17
N GLN A 324 -13.36 -1.10 -2.81
CA GLN A 324 -12.00 -1.35 -2.33
C GLN A 324 -11.35 -2.57 -3.00
N PHE A 325 -10.02 -2.56 -3.13
CA PHE A 325 -9.26 -3.54 -3.91
C PHE A 325 -8.03 -4.06 -3.16
N THR A 326 -7.91 -5.38 -3.05
CA THR A 326 -6.70 -6.07 -2.57
C THR A 326 -5.97 -6.75 -3.73
N GLN A 327 -4.66 -6.94 -3.60
CA GLN A 327 -3.95 -7.89 -4.45
C GLN A 327 -4.42 -9.32 -4.12
N PRO A 328 -4.39 -10.27 -5.07
CA PRO A 328 -4.87 -11.61 -4.80
C PRO A 328 -3.89 -12.33 -3.86
N PRO A 329 -4.36 -13.21 -2.95
CA PRO A 329 -3.49 -14.04 -2.14
C PRO A 329 -2.52 -14.84 -3.01
N GLU A 330 -1.23 -14.86 -2.64
CA GLU A 330 -0.16 -15.41 -3.48
C GLU A 330 -0.39 -16.90 -3.81
N GLN A 331 -1.13 -17.62 -2.96
CA GLN A 331 -1.56 -19.00 -3.17
C GLN A 331 -2.36 -19.18 -4.48
N LEU A 332 -3.15 -18.17 -4.89
CA LEU A 332 -3.93 -18.19 -6.14
C LEU A 332 -3.08 -17.99 -7.41
N LEU A 333 -1.82 -17.57 -7.25
CA LEU A 333 -0.89 -17.31 -8.35
C LEU A 333 0.14 -18.43 -8.56
N ARG A 334 0.15 -19.45 -7.70
CA ARG A 334 1.11 -20.56 -7.72
C ARG A 334 0.60 -21.77 -8.51
N GLY A 335 1.53 -22.63 -8.93
CA GLY A 335 1.22 -23.94 -9.53
C GLY A 335 0.74 -23.83 -10.97
N ASN A 336 -0.52 -24.18 -11.23
CA ASN A 336 -1.12 -24.07 -12.56
C ASN A 336 -2.19 -22.97 -12.66
N ASN A 337 -2.24 -22.04 -11.71
CA ASN A 337 -3.27 -21.01 -11.62
C ASN A 337 -2.74 -19.62 -12.04
N TYR A 338 -3.66 -18.78 -12.53
CA TYR A 338 -3.46 -17.34 -12.71
C TYR A 338 -4.70 -16.58 -12.23
N VAL A 339 -4.54 -15.27 -12.00
CA VAL A 339 -5.65 -14.33 -11.76
C VAL A 339 -5.58 -13.24 -12.82
N TYR A 340 -6.71 -12.76 -13.31
CA TYR A 340 -6.77 -11.52 -14.07
C TYR A 340 -7.87 -10.60 -13.55
N TYR A 341 -7.62 -9.30 -13.63
CA TYR A 341 -8.55 -8.24 -13.25
C TYR A 341 -9.08 -7.57 -14.51
N THR A 342 -10.37 -7.21 -14.56
CA THR A 342 -11.03 -6.58 -15.72
C THR A 342 -11.68 -5.24 -15.36
N SER A 343 -11.48 -4.20 -16.17
CA SER A 343 -12.33 -3.01 -16.21
C SER A 343 -12.84 -2.75 -17.63
N SER A 344 -14.06 -2.23 -17.79
CA SER A 344 -14.67 -2.00 -19.13
C SER A 344 -15.68 -0.86 -19.18
N SER A 345 -16.00 -0.39 -20.39
CA SER A 345 -17.08 0.56 -20.67
C SER A 345 -18.44 0.07 -20.13
N ALA A 346 -18.81 -1.18 -20.43
CA ALA A 346 -20.00 -1.88 -19.92
C ALA A 346 -20.06 -1.97 -18.38
N GLY A 347 -18.94 -1.68 -17.70
CA GLY A 347 -18.96 -1.25 -16.32
C GLY A 347 -18.37 -2.26 -15.33
N LYS A 348 -17.42 -3.08 -15.77
CA LYS A 348 -16.52 -3.81 -14.86
C LYS A 348 -15.51 -2.85 -14.24
N ARG A 349 -15.11 -3.07 -13.00
CA ARG A 349 -14.23 -2.19 -12.20
C ARG A 349 -13.30 -3.06 -11.35
N LEU A 350 -12.12 -3.37 -11.91
CA LEU A 350 -11.14 -4.31 -11.33
C LEU A 350 -11.78 -5.64 -10.89
N GLU A 351 -12.67 -6.17 -11.71
CA GLU A 351 -13.36 -7.44 -11.45
C GLU A 351 -12.36 -8.59 -11.61
N ALA A 352 -12.10 -9.32 -10.52
CA ALA A 352 -11.12 -10.41 -10.49
C ALA A 352 -11.71 -11.73 -11.00
N THR A 353 -10.93 -12.50 -11.75
CA THR A 353 -11.27 -13.85 -12.22
C THR A 353 -10.04 -14.76 -12.13
N THR A 354 -10.22 -15.97 -11.63
CA THR A 354 -9.18 -17.02 -11.62
C THR A 354 -9.23 -17.86 -12.89
N GLY A 355 -8.08 -18.35 -13.34
CA GLY A 355 -7.96 -19.26 -14.47
C GLY A 355 -6.82 -20.26 -14.30
N GLN A 356 -6.71 -21.21 -15.23
CA GLN A 356 -5.66 -22.23 -15.23
C GLN A 356 -4.95 -22.31 -16.57
N PHE A 357 -3.63 -22.52 -16.55
CA PHE A 357 -2.84 -22.63 -17.78
C PHE A 357 -3.22 -23.86 -18.59
N LEU A 358 -3.33 -23.68 -19.90
CA LEU A 358 -3.49 -24.76 -20.87
C LEU A 358 -2.11 -25.25 -21.34
N ASN A 359 -1.94 -26.56 -21.46
CA ASN A 359 -0.67 -27.18 -21.89
C ASN A 359 -0.52 -27.29 -23.42
N ASN A 360 -1.62 -27.22 -24.17
CA ASN A 360 -1.64 -27.23 -25.63
C ASN A 360 -2.01 -25.81 -26.13
N PRO A 361 -1.03 -24.99 -26.55
CA PRO A 361 -1.32 -23.64 -27.00
C PRO A 361 -2.10 -23.65 -28.31
N ARG A 362 -3.22 -22.91 -28.35
CA ARG A 362 -3.82 -22.42 -29.60
C ARG A 362 -2.84 -21.43 -30.28
N SER A 363 -3.16 -20.97 -31.48
CA SER A 363 -2.47 -19.84 -32.13
C SER A 363 -2.40 -18.65 -31.16
N SER A 364 -1.20 -18.36 -30.64
CA SER A 364 -0.99 -17.39 -29.56
C SER A 364 -0.87 -15.97 -30.11
N ILE A 365 -1.76 -15.07 -29.66
CA ILE A 365 -1.74 -13.66 -30.05
C ILE A 365 -0.55 -12.94 -29.40
N ILE A 366 -0.23 -13.28 -28.14
CA ILE A 366 0.90 -12.69 -27.39
C ILE A 366 1.84 -13.81 -26.95
N ARG A 367 3.15 -13.55 -26.93
CA ARG A 367 4.17 -14.41 -26.32
C ARG A 367 5.05 -13.59 -25.40
N VAL A 368 5.16 -13.97 -24.12
CA VAL A 368 5.99 -13.29 -23.10
C VAL A 368 7.33 -14.00 -22.90
N ASP A 369 8.36 -13.22 -22.60
CA ASP A 369 9.75 -13.64 -22.34
C ASP A 369 10.28 -12.85 -21.13
N SER A 370 10.33 -13.50 -19.97
CA SER A 370 10.72 -12.97 -18.66
C SER A 370 12.23 -13.03 -18.37
N GLU A 371 13.01 -13.64 -19.27
CA GLU A 371 14.48 -13.61 -19.23
C GLU A 371 14.99 -12.27 -19.75
N ARG A 372 14.38 -11.76 -20.84
CA ARG A 372 14.73 -10.47 -21.42
C ARG A 372 14.07 -9.30 -20.69
N ARG A 373 14.83 -8.69 -19.77
CA ARG A 373 14.44 -7.54 -18.93
C ARG A 373 14.92 -6.22 -19.51
N TYR A 374 14.19 -5.14 -19.22
CA TYR A 374 14.42 -3.76 -19.67
C TYR A 374 14.51 -2.84 -18.44
N GLN A 375 13.95 -1.63 -18.51
CA GLN A 375 13.99 -0.65 -17.42
C GLN A 375 13.24 -1.12 -16.16
N GLU A 376 13.66 -0.56 -15.03
CA GLU A 376 12.99 -0.71 -13.75
C GLU A 376 11.95 0.39 -13.55
N ILE A 377 10.82 0.03 -12.92
CA ILE A 377 9.70 0.92 -12.67
C ILE A 377 9.78 1.41 -11.22
N PHE A 378 9.94 2.72 -11.04
CA PHE A 378 9.97 3.33 -9.71
C PHE A 378 8.61 3.41 -9.04
N GLY A 379 7.52 3.48 -9.81
CA GLY A 379 6.16 3.61 -9.30
C GLY A 379 5.25 4.52 -10.14
N PHE A 380 4.09 4.81 -9.57
CA PHE A 380 3.00 5.60 -10.17
C PHE A 380 2.45 6.58 -9.14
N GLY A 381 1.89 7.71 -9.57
CA GLY A 381 1.42 8.74 -8.64
C GLY A 381 0.49 9.79 -9.25
N GLY A 382 0.31 10.88 -8.50
CA GLY A 382 -0.32 12.11 -8.96
C GLY A 382 0.25 13.33 -8.24
N ALA A 383 -0.22 14.53 -8.57
CA ALA A 383 0.23 15.78 -7.95
C ALA A 383 -0.67 16.25 -6.80
N MET A 384 0.00 16.65 -5.71
CA MET A 384 -0.61 17.32 -4.56
C MET A 384 -0.58 18.84 -4.79
N THR A 385 -1.36 19.30 -5.77
CA THR A 385 -1.58 20.72 -6.06
C THR A 385 -2.41 21.39 -4.96
N ASP A 386 -2.38 22.72 -4.90
CA ASP A 386 -3.19 23.50 -3.97
C ASP A 386 -4.68 23.24 -4.23
N SER A 387 -5.10 23.11 -5.50
CA SER A 387 -6.48 22.75 -5.87
C SER A 387 -6.89 21.34 -5.44
N ALA A 388 -6.01 20.33 -5.56
CA ALA A 388 -6.30 19.00 -5.04
C ALA A 388 -6.44 19.02 -3.51
N CYS A 389 -5.53 19.73 -2.84
CA CYS A 389 -5.56 19.98 -1.40
C CYS A 389 -6.85 20.65 -0.93
N VAL A 390 -7.26 21.76 -1.55
CA VAL A 390 -8.49 22.49 -1.21
C VAL A 390 -9.73 21.62 -1.43
N ASN A 391 -9.76 20.80 -2.48
CA ASN A 391 -10.89 19.90 -2.70
C ASN A 391 -10.95 18.72 -1.73
N ILE A 392 -9.81 18.20 -1.29
CA ILE A 392 -9.77 17.26 -0.16
C ILE A 392 -10.30 17.98 1.09
N ALA A 393 -9.83 19.18 1.40
CA ALA A 393 -10.23 19.93 2.61
C ALA A 393 -11.74 20.24 2.73
N LYS A 394 -12.48 20.28 1.62
CA LYS A 394 -13.95 20.42 1.58
C LYS A 394 -14.72 19.20 2.12
N LEU A 395 -14.09 18.03 2.19
CA LEU A 395 -14.70 16.79 2.69
C LEU A 395 -14.59 16.68 4.22
N SER A 396 -15.46 15.87 4.85
CA SER A 396 -15.31 15.52 6.27
C SER A 396 -13.98 14.77 6.50
N ARG A 397 -13.42 14.84 7.72
CA ARG A 397 -12.11 14.26 8.05
C ARG A 397 -12.00 12.77 7.70
N ASN A 398 -13.07 12.00 7.90
CA ASN A 398 -13.14 10.59 7.52
C ASN A 398 -13.14 10.41 5.99
N MET A 399 -13.78 11.31 5.25
CA MET A 399 -13.79 11.31 3.78
C MET A 399 -12.48 11.78 3.16
N GLN A 400 -11.76 12.70 3.80
CA GLN A 400 -10.39 13.11 3.43
C GLN A 400 -9.44 11.91 3.47
N GLU A 401 -9.48 11.16 4.57
CA GLU A 401 -8.72 9.93 4.70
C GLU A 401 -9.19 8.87 3.71
N LEU A 402 -10.51 8.65 3.60
CA LEU A 402 -11.04 7.65 2.68
C LEU A 402 -10.54 7.90 1.26
N LEU A 403 -10.59 9.14 0.77
CA LEU A 403 -10.05 9.55 -0.54
C LEU A 403 -8.55 9.24 -0.67
N LEU A 404 -7.73 9.66 0.31
CA LEU A 404 -6.29 9.39 0.25
C LEU A 404 -5.96 7.89 0.37
N SER A 405 -6.76 7.12 1.12
CA SER A 405 -6.65 5.66 1.19
C SER A 405 -6.95 4.99 -0.16
N GLN A 406 -7.80 5.59 -1.00
CA GLN A 406 -8.08 5.09 -2.35
C GLN A 406 -6.86 5.18 -3.26
N TYR A 407 -6.00 6.20 -3.10
CA TYR A 407 -4.74 6.28 -3.84
C TYR A 407 -3.63 5.47 -3.18
N PHE A 408 -3.31 5.75 -1.91
CA PHE A 408 -2.06 5.33 -1.28
C PHE A 408 -2.19 4.09 -0.39
N GLY A 409 -3.40 3.80 0.12
CA GLY A 409 -3.64 2.77 1.12
C GLY A 409 -3.61 1.33 0.62
N ARG A 410 -3.48 0.36 1.53
CA ARG A 410 -3.45 -1.09 1.22
C ARG A 410 -4.66 -1.57 0.40
N THR A 411 -5.84 -0.98 0.63
CA THR A 411 -7.11 -1.27 -0.08
C THR A 411 -7.40 -0.31 -1.25
N GLY A 412 -6.53 0.68 -1.49
CA GLY A 412 -6.56 1.58 -2.64
C GLY A 412 -5.75 1.06 -3.83
N ILE A 413 -5.27 1.95 -4.69
CA ILE A 413 -4.57 1.59 -5.94
C ILE A 413 -3.04 1.56 -5.83
N GLY A 414 -2.46 1.89 -4.68
CA GLY A 414 -1.03 1.68 -4.41
C GLY A 414 -0.10 2.73 -5.04
N TYR A 415 -0.55 3.99 -5.12
CA TYR A 415 0.31 5.11 -5.50
C TYR A 415 1.55 5.19 -4.61
N SER A 416 2.69 5.48 -5.24
CA SER A 416 4.04 5.46 -4.66
C SER A 416 4.88 6.68 -5.07
N PHE A 417 4.27 7.63 -5.81
CA PHE A 417 4.80 8.95 -6.13
C PHE A 417 3.81 10.05 -5.73
N ILE A 418 4.36 11.22 -5.36
CA ILE A 418 3.63 12.49 -5.31
C ILE A 418 4.49 13.59 -5.96
N ARG A 419 3.94 14.32 -6.94
CA ARG A 419 4.50 15.62 -7.39
C ARG A 419 4.00 16.70 -6.44
N VAL A 420 4.90 17.54 -5.93
CA VAL A 420 4.58 18.64 -5.01
C VAL A 420 5.04 19.95 -5.63
N PRO A 421 4.15 20.81 -6.12
CA PRO A 421 4.54 22.14 -6.61
C PRO A 421 5.21 22.97 -5.51
N PHE A 422 6.36 23.55 -5.82
CA PHE A 422 6.91 24.66 -5.03
C PHE A 422 6.21 25.95 -5.45
N ALA A 423 5.48 26.51 -4.49
CA ALA A 423 4.57 27.64 -4.61
C ALA A 423 3.47 27.46 -5.68
N GLY A 424 2.92 28.59 -6.15
CA GLY A 424 1.70 28.63 -6.96
C GLY A 424 1.84 28.08 -8.38
N THR A 425 0.74 27.51 -8.84
CA THR A 425 0.53 26.94 -10.19
C THR A 425 -0.72 27.58 -10.82
N ASP A 426 -1.18 27.09 -11.97
CA ASP A 426 -2.54 27.40 -12.44
C ASP A 426 -3.61 26.72 -11.54
N PHE A 427 -3.33 25.50 -11.07
CA PHE A 427 -4.07 24.78 -10.02
C PHE A 427 -3.74 25.27 -8.60
N SER A 428 -3.84 26.60 -8.46
CA SER A 428 -3.86 27.36 -7.23
C SER A 428 -5.07 28.31 -7.23
N THR A 429 -5.40 28.87 -6.07
CA THR A 429 -6.51 29.83 -5.90
C THR A 429 -6.15 31.26 -6.30
N TYR A 430 -4.84 31.57 -6.32
CA TYR A 430 -4.24 32.82 -6.80
C TYR A 430 -2.78 32.54 -7.21
N ASN A 431 -2.16 33.53 -7.85
CA ASN A 431 -0.74 33.52 -8.21
C ASN A 431 0.13 33.97 -7.01
N TYR A 432 1.14 33.18 -6.63
CA TYR A 432 2.10 33.52 -5.58
C TYR A 432 3.44 32.78 -5.74
N THR A 433 4.47 33.27 -5.07
CA THR A 433 5.71 32.53 -4.80
C THR A 433 6.03 32.51 -3.30
N TYR A 434 7.05 31.77 -2.87
CA TYR A 434 7.47 31.84 -1.46
C TYR A 434 8.14 33.16 -1.07
N ASP A 435 8.58 34.00 -2.02
CA ASP A 435 9.26 35.27 -1.71
C ASP A 435 8.92 36.39 -2.71
N ASP A 436 7.67 36.84 -2.68
CA ASP A 436 7.18 37.94 -3.51
C ASP A 436 7.65 39.34 -3.02
N THR A 437 8.60 39.41 -2.08
CA THR A 437 9.15 40.68 -1.58
C THR A 437 10.18 41.23 -2.56
N ILE A 438 9.87 42.37 -3.16
CA ILE A 438 10.70 43.00 -4.20
C ILE A 438 12.15 43.19 -3.73
N ASP A 439 13.08 42.66 -4.53
CA ASP A 439 14.54 42.78 -4.36
C ASP A 439 15.09 42.23 -3.02
N ASP A 440 14.45 41.22 -2.41
CA ASP A 440 15.03 40.48 -1.25
C ASP A 440 16.14 39.50 -1.67
N GLU A 441 17.29 40.06 -2.04
CA GLU A 441 18.51 39.30 -2.36
C GLU A 441 19.10 38.50 -1.16
N SER A 442 18.42 38.49 0.00
CA SER A 442 18.78 37.73 1.21
C SER A 442 17.85 36.55 1.53
N LEU A 443 16.74 36.38 0.82
CA LEU A 443 15.68 35.38 1.10
C LEU A 443 15.19 35.42 2.56
N ARG A 444 15.14 36.62 3.15
CA ARG A 444 14.73 36.88 4.53
C ARG A 444 13.22 36.76 4.70
N PHE A 445 12.45 37.14 3.69
CA PHE A 445 10.98 37.11 3.68
C PHE A 445 10.42 35.83 3.05
N PHE A 446 11.29 34.94 2.54
CA PHE A 446 10.94 33.59 2.12
C PHE A 446 10.08 32.88 3.17
N SER A 447 8.89 32.48 2.75
CA SER A 447 7.88 31.83 3.57
C SER A 447 7.07 30.82 2.73
N LEU A 448 7.01 29.57 3.21
CA LEU A 448 5.94 28.64 2.81
C LEU A 448 4.59 29.27 3.13
N LYS A 449 3.57 29.01 2.31
CA LYS A 449 2.24 29.61 2.45
C LYS A 449 1.28 28.64 3.15
N GLU A 450 0.07 29.12 3.43
CA GLU A 450 -0.98 28.32 4.09
C GLU A 450 -1.33 27.07 3.30
N GLU A 451 -1.23 27.14 1.97
CA GLU A 451 -1.40 26.02 1.04
C GLU A 451 -0.44 24.87 1.36
N ASP A 452 0.82 25.18 1.73
CA ASP A 452 1.80 24.18 2.15
C ASP A 452 1.54 23.71 3.59
N THR A 453 1.42 24.64 4.53
CA THR A 453 1.41 24.31 5.97
C THR A 453 0.10 23.66 6.42
N ASN A 454 -1.02 24.09 5.85
CA ASN A 454 -2.36 23.70 6.28
C ASN A 454 -2.92 22.53 5.45
N TYR A 455 -2.42 22.33 4.22
CA TYR A 455 -2.90 21.25 3.34
C TYR A 455 -1.81 20.32 2.80
N LYS A 456 -0.85 20.79 1.98
CA LYS A 456 0.08 19.90 1.26
C LYS A 456 0.93 19.07 2.22
N ILE A 457 1.55 19.71 3.21
CA ILE A 457 2.40 19.03 4.19
C ILE A 457 1.58 18.03 5.06
N PRO A 458 0.42 18.40 5.64
CA PRO A 458 -0.48 17.44 6.29
C PRO A 458 -0.92 16.26 5.41
N TYR A 459 -1.39 16.49 4.18
CA TYR A 459 -1.89 15.43 3.31
C TYR A 459 -0.79 14.52 2.75
N ILE A 460 0.43 15.02 2.55
CA ILE A 460 1.59 14.19 2.21
C ILE A 460 1.99 13.30 3.39
N LYS A 461 2.06 13.84 4.62
CA LYS A 461 2.34 13.05 5.83
C LYS A 461 1.31 11.94 6.04
N LEU A 462 0.04 12.25 5.78
CA LEU A 462 -1.04 11.28 5.82
C LEU A 462 -0.89 10.21 4.74
N ALA A 463 -0.68 10.59 3.47
CA ALA A 463 -0.43 9.62 2.40
C ALA A 463 0.72 8.67 2.77
N GLN A 464 1.78 9.18 3.39
CA GLN A 464 2.91 8.39 3.89
C GLN A 464 2.55 7.48 5.07
N SER A 465 1.65 7.86 5.98
CA SER A 465 1.28 7.04 7.15
C SER A 465 0.29 5.91 6.82
N ILE A 466 -0.53 6.05 5.77
CA ILE A 466 -1.48 5.01 5.33
C ILE A 466 -0.93 4.08 4.24
N SER A 467 0.19 4.45 3.60
CA SER A 467 0.76 3.66 2.51
C SER A 467 1.59 2.47 3.02
N PRO A 468 1.41 1.25 2.46
CA PRO A 468 2.24 0.10 2.81
C PRO A 468 3.65 0.16 2.20
N VAL A 469 3.98 1.19 1.42
CA VAL A 469 5.29 1.37 0.75
C VAL A 469 5.78 2.83 0.88
N PRO A 470 7.11 3.08 0.85
CA PRO A 470 7.63 4.45 0.87
C PRO A 470 7.22 5.24 -0.38
N ILE A 471 6.55 6.38 -0.18
CA ILE A 471 6.19 7.32 -1.24
C ILE A 471 7.39 8.20 -1.60
N LYS A 472 7.72 8.26 -2.88
CA LYS A 472 8.72 9.18 -3.45
C LYS A 472 8.09 10.54 -3.70
N LEU A 473 8.61 11.59 -3.06
CA LEU A 473 8.22 12.96 -3.36
C LEU A 473 9.15 13.54 -4.43
N PHE A 474 8.61 14.22 -5.43
CA PHE A 474 9.41 15.10 -6.29
C PHE A 474 8.74 16.47 -6.43
N SER A 475 9.52 17.49 -6.77
CA SER A 475 9.02 18.86 -6.86
C SER A 475 9.41 19.54 -8.17
N SER A 476 8.60 20.53 -8.54
CA SER A 476 8.75 21.42 -9.69
C SER A 476 8.21 22.79 -9.31
N SER A 477 8.78 23.86 -9.84
CA SER A 477 8.24 25.22 -9.73
C SER A 477 7.81 25.75 -11.09
N TRP A 478 6.74 26.54 -11.13
CA TRP A 478 6.25 27.15 -12.36
C TRP A 478 6.94 28.48 -12.69
N THR A 479 7.53 29.15 -11.69
CA THR A 479 8.13 30.48 -11.86
C THR A 479 9.12 30.76 -10.73
N ALA A 480 10.07 31.66 -10.96
CA ALA A 480 10.73 32.43 -9.90
C ALA A 480 9.82 33.59 -9.41
N PRO A 481 10.11 34.23 -8.27
CA PRO A 481 9.51 35.52 -7.89
C PRO A 481 9.65 36.56 -9.01
N GLU A 482 8.62 37.39 -9.22
CA GLU A 482 8.56 38.33 -10.36
C GLU A 482 9.80 39.22 -10.48
N TRP A 483 10.27 39.77 -9.36
CA TRP A 483 11.42 40.69 -9.31
C TRP A 483 12.73 40.04 -9.80
N MET A 484 12.82 38.70 -9.79
CA MET A 484 13.96 37.96 -10.35
C MET A 484 13.91 37.81 -11.89
N LYS A 485 12.81 38.16 -12.56
CA LYS A 485 12.54 37.83 -13.97
C LYS A 485 12.74 39.03 -14.92
N GLU A 486 13.05 38.77 -16.19
CA GLU A 486 13.38 39.81 -17.19
C GLU A 486 12.21 40.77 -17.46
N SER A 487 10.97 40.26 -17.49
CA SER A 487 9.75 41.05 -17.68
C SER A 487 8.95 41.14 -16.38
N ARG A 488 8.63 42.38 -15.97
CA ARG A 488 7.76 42.74 -14.84
C ARG A 488 6.28 42.75 -15.25
N ASN A 489 5.80 41.58 -15.67
CA ASN A 489 4.41 41.34 -16.07
C ASN A 489 3.81 40.21 -15.20
N GLY A 490 4.06 40.27 -13.90
CA GLY A 490 3.78 39.17 -12.99
C GLY A 490 4.66 37.95 -13.24
N THR A 491 4.16 36.79 -12.83
CA THR A 491 4.79 35.49 -13.06
C THR A 491 4.44 34.90 -14.44
N LEU A 492 3.88 35.71 -15.36
CA LEU A 492 3.08 35.26 -16.50
C LEU A 492 3.71 35.58 -17.86
N GLY A 493 3.37 34.81 -18.90
CA GLY A 493 3.76 35.06 -20.30
C GLY A 493 5.26 34.96 -20.56
N ILE A 494 5.76 35.72 -21.54
CA ILE A 494 7.20 35.72 -21.87
C ILE A 494 8.00 36.45 -20.78
N SER A 495 8.72 35.66 -19.99
CA SER A 495 9.66 36.16 -18.98
C SER A 495 10.63 35.05 -18.55
N ARG A 496 11.94 35.33 -18.58
CA ARG A 496 13.03 34.41 -18.19
C ARG A 496 13.64 34.85 -16.86
N LEU A 497 14.43 33.99 -16.22
CA LEU A 497 15.19 34.39 -15.04
C LEU A 497 16.31 35.37 -15.45
N GLN A 498 16.42 36.53 -14.79
CA GLN A 498 17.55 37.44 -15.04
C GLN A 498 18.85 36.74 -14.63
N ARG A 499 19.88 36.76 -15.49
CA ARG A 499 21.17 36.08 -15.26
C ARG A 499 21.79 36.36 -13.89
N ARG A 500 21.65 37.59 -13.36
CA ARG A 500 22.18 37.98 -12.04
C ARG A 500 21.59 37.18 -10.86
N TYR A 501 20.42 36.57 -11.04
CA TYR A 501 19.73 35.79 -10.01
C TYR A 501 19.88 34.27 -10.15
N TYR A 502 20.74 33.78 -11.05
CA TYR A 502 20.98 32.34 -11.24
C TYR A 502 21.48 31.64 -9.96
N GLN A 503 22.35 32.29 -9.17
CA GLN A 503 22.74 31.77 -7.85
C GLN A 503 21.58 31.89 -6.85
N LEU A 504 21.00 33.08 -6.70
CA LEU A 504 19.93 33.33 -5.73
C LEU A 504 18.71 32.40 -5.90
N TYR A 505 18.36 32.05 -7.13
CA TYR A 505 17.29 31.10 -7.44
C TYR A 505 17.69 29.63 -7.16
N SER A 506 18.99 29.33 -7.22
CA SER A 506 19.53 28.05 -6.70
C SER A 506 19.34 27.98 -5.18
N ASP A 507 19.68 29.06 -4.46
CA ASP A 507 19.52 29.15 -3.01
C ASP A 507 18.04 29.18 -2.58
N TYR A 508 17.15 29.76 -3.38
CA TYR A 508 15.69 29.67 -3.23
C TYR A 508 15.22 28.21 -3.25
N TYR A 509 15.69 27.41 -4.23
CA TYR A 509 15.37 25.98 -4.29
C TYR A 509 15.91 25.19 -3.08
N ILE A 510 17.12 25.51 -2.60
CA ILE A 510 17.65 24.93 -1.36
C ILE A 510 16.77 25.32 -0.16
N ARG A 511 16.29 26.56 -0.11
CA ARG A 511 15.40 27.04 0.95
C ARG A 511 14.05 26.30 0.94
N CYS A 512 13.45 26.04 -0.23
CA CYS A 512 12.29 25.16 -0.36
C CYS A 512 12.54 23.77 0.25
N LEU A 513 13.68 23.16 -0.10
CA LEU A 513 14.08 21.84 0.40
C LEU A 513 14.35 21.84 1.92
N ASP A 514 14.97 22.91 2.46
CA ASP A 514 15.21 23.07 3.90
C ASP A 514 13.90 23.26 4.69
N GLU A 515 12.93 24.07 4.24
CA GLU A 515 11.67 24.25 4.97
C GLU A 515 10.76 23.00 4.94
N TYR A 516 10.70 22.29 3.82
CA TYR A 516 10.00 20.99 3.76
C TYR A 516 10.68 19.93 4.64
N LYS A 517 12.02 19.94 4.72
CA LYS A 517 12.81 19.03 5.57
C LYS A 517 12.66 19.32 7.07
N LYS A 518 12.55 20.60 7.48
CA LYS A 518 12.14 20.96 8.86
C LYS A 518 10.76 20.41 9.21
N ASN A 519 9.87 20.37 8.22
CA ASN A 519 8.55 19.75 8.35
C ASN A 519 8.57 18.21 8.30
N GLY A 520 9.74 17.57 8.16
CA GLY A 520 9.89 16.11 8.13
C GLY A 520 9.67 15.46 6.77
N LEU A 521 9.50 16.24 5.69
CA LEU A 521 9.35 15.73 4.33
C LEU A 521 10.68 15.80 3.58
N GLN A 522 11.02 14.74 2.83
CA GLN A 522 12.24 14.65 2.04
C GLN A 522 11.91 14.34 0.58
N PHE A 523 12.60 15.02 -0.34
CA PHE A 523 12.41 14.85 -1.78
C PHE A 523 13.37 13.80 -2.34
N TRP A 524 12.82 12.87 -3.11
CA TRP A 524 13.56 11.91 -3.91
C TRP A 524 14.16 12.57 -5.14
N GLY A 525 13.43 13.50 -5.78
CA GLY A 525 13.85 14.17 -7.00
C GLY A 525 13.29 15.59 -7.15
N ILE A 526 13.77 16.31 -8.16
CA ILE A 526 13.31 17.65 -8.54
C ILE A 526 13.45 17.85 -10.05
N SER A 527 12.50 18.53 -10.66
CA SER A 527 12.64 19.15 -11.99
C SER A 527 12.59 20.68 -11.80
N PRO A 528 13.65 21.43 -12.14
CA PRO A 528 13.82 22.76 -11.57
C PRO A 528 13.05 23.88 -12.29
N GLN A 529 12.23 23.53 -13.29
CA GLN A 529 11.19 24.37 -13.90
C GLN A 529 10.14 23.44 -14.51
N ASN A 530 8.85 23.68 -14.27
CA ASN A 530 7.75 23.08 -15.06
C ASN A 530 7.65 23.79 -16.41
N GLU A 531 7.68 23.02 -17.50
CA GLU A 531 7.43 23.47 -18.88
C GLU A 531 8.22 24.72 -19.31
N PRO A 532 9.57 24.66 -19.25
CA PRO A 532 10.47 25.76 -19.60
C PRO A 532 10.30 26.34 -21.01
N PHE A 533 9.65 25.64 -21.96
CA PHE A 533 9.33 26.23 -23.27
C PHE A 533 8.17 27.23 -23.20
N HIS A 534 7.22 27.06 -22.27
CA HIS A 534 6.02 27.89 -22.21
C HIS A 534 6.29 29.34 -21.76
N GLY A 535 7.38 29.60 -21.04
CA GLY A 535 7.86 30.96 -20.77
C GLY A 535 8.45 31.71 -21.99
N PHE A 536 8.35 31.15 -23.19
CA PHE A 536 8.58 31.84 -24.48
C PHE A 536 7.28 32.07 -25.28
N ASN A 537 6.10 31.82 -24.70
CA ASN A 537 4.80 32.04 -25.34
C ASN A 537 4.06 33.25 -24.73
N ASN A 538 3.79 34.28 -25.55
CA ASN A 538 3.05 35.48 -25.15
C ASN A 538 1.59 35.22 -24.72
N TYR A 539 1.03 34.06 -25.08
CA TYR A 539 -0.36 33.69 -24.78
C TYR A 539 -0.49 32.76 -23.57
N TYR A 540 0.59 32.52 -22.81
CA TYR A 540 0.57 31.64 -21.65
C TYR A 540 0.08 32.37 -20.38
N GLY A 541 -1.19 32.17 -20.05
CA GLY A 541 -1.94 32.97 -19.07
C GLY A 541 -1.72 32.65 -17.59
N PHE A 542 -0.71 31.84 -17.24
CA PHE A 542 -0.45 31.42 -15.86
C PHE A 542 1.06 31.31 -15.55
N ASN A 543 1.38 30.97 -14.30
CA ASN A 543 2.74 30.87 -13.76
C ASN A 543 3.67 30.14 -14.74
N SER A 544 4.71 30.81 -15.21
CA SER A 544 5.62 30.29 -16.24
C SER A 544 6.97 31.01 -16.19
N MET A 545 8.06 30.33 -16.56
CA MET A 545 9.37 30.98 -16.70
C MET A 545 10.22 30.27 -17.77
N GLY A 546 10.75 31.07 -18.70
CA GLY A 546 11.46 30.56 -19.87
C GLY A 546 12.88 30.12 -19.54
N TRP A 547 13.26 28.93 -20.03
CA TRP A 547 14.65 28.49 -20.13
C TRP A 547 14.91 27.90 -21.50
N SER A 548 15.87 28.41 -22.27
CA SER A 548 16.37 27.63 -23.41
C SER A 548 17.20 26.43 -22.92
N PRO A 549 17.40 25.38 -23.74
CA PRO A 549 18.30 24.27 -23.38
C PRO A 549 19.72 24.73 -23.02
N GLN A 550 20.19 25.82 -23.64
CA GLN A 550 21.51 26.40 -23.39
C GLN A 550 21.59 27.13 -22.04
N GLU A 551 20.53 27.83 -21.63
CA GLU A 551 20.46 28.45 -20.30
C GLU A 551 20.26 27.40 -19.19
N GLN A 552 19.42 26.39 -19.42
CA GLN A 552 19.24 25.29 -18.47
C GLN A 552 20.57 24.55 -18.28
N LYS A 553 21.31 24.25 -19.35
CA LYS A 553 22.69 23.74 -19.30
C LYS A 553 23.57 24.59 -18.40
N GLU A 554 23.64 25.89 -18.69
CA GLU A 554 24.53 26.82 -18.00
C GLU A 554 24.19 26.97 -16.51
N TRP A 555 22.91 27.12 -16.18
CA TRP A 555 22.46 27.26 -14.80
C TRP A 555 22.71 26.00 -13.98
N LEU A 556 22.43 24.82 -14.55
CA LEU A 556 22.71 23.54 -13.90
C LEU A 556 24.21 23.32 -13.67
N GLY A 557 25.05 23.66 -14.66
CA GLY A 557 26.50 23.47 -14.59
C GLY A 557 27.20 24.42 -13.62
N ASN A 558 26.90 25.71 -13.71
CA ASN A 558 27.66 26.76 -13.01
C ASN A 558 27.08 27.17 -11.66
N PHE A 559 25.80 26.87 -11.37
CA PHE A 559 25.11 27.35 -10.17
C PHE A 559 24.37 26.23 -9.44
N PHE A 560 23.37 25.61 -10.06
CA PHE A 560 22.41 24.77 -9.33
C PHE A 560 22.97 23.41 -8.92
N GLY A 561 23.65 22.69 -9.83
CA GLY A 561 24.33 21.42 -9.51
C GLY A 561 25.40 21.56 -8.42
N PRO A 562 26.33 22.54 -8.52
CA PRO A 562 27.28 22.85 -7.46
C PRO A 562 26.59 23.21 -6.13
N THR A 563 25.52 24.01 -6.17
CA THR A 563 24.76 24.41 -4.98
C THR A 563 24.09 23.21 -4.30
N LEU A 564 23.46 22.31 -5.07
CA LEU A 564 22.88 21.06 -4.55
C LEU A 564 23.93 20.20 -3.84
N GLN A 565 25.12 20.04 -4.42
CA GLN A 565 26.21 19.29 -3.79
C GLN A 565 26.71 19.98 -2.51
N ALA A 566 27.07 21.28 -2.59
CA ALA A 566 27.63 22.04 -1.47
C ALA A 566 26.66 22.16 -0.27
N ARG A 567 25.35 22.12 -0.51
CA ARG A 567 24.29 22.19 0.51
C ARG A 567 23.82 20.82 1.02
N GLY A 568 24.46 19.72 0.59
CA GLY A 568 24.17 18.36 1.07
C GLY A 568 22.95 17.70 0.42
N TYR A 569 22.46 18.24 -0.70
CA TYR A 569 21.32 17.74 -1.48
C TYR A 569 21.73 16.96 -2.74
N GLY A 570 23.03 16.71 -2.98
CA GLY A 570 23.54 16.00 -4.16
C GLY A 570 23.01 14.57 -4.41
N ASN A 571 22.30 13.97 -3.43
CA ASN A 571 21.62 12.69 -3.60
C ASN A 571 20.23 12.81 -4.28
N VAL A 572 19.63 14.00 -4.28
CA VAL A 572 18.31 14.28 -4.88
C VAL A 572 18.40 14.13 -6.41
N LYS A 573 17.43 13.43 -7.00
CA LYS A 573 17.39 13.12 -8.43
C LYS A 573 16.93 14.34 -9.23
N LEU A 574 17.91 15.11 -9.70
CA LEU A 574 17.73 16.20 -10.65
C LEU A 574 17.27 15.66 -12.01
N MET A 575 16.13 16.16 -12.49
CA MET A 575 15.53 15.83 -13.78
C MET A 575 15.48 17.09 -14.66
N ILE A 576 15.77 16.94 -15.94
CA ILE A 576 15.73 18.04 -16.94
C ILE A 576 14.46 17.98 -17.79
N LEU A 577 14.29 18.97 -18.68
CA LEU A 577 13.09 19.18 -19.51
C LEU A 577 11.84 19.50 -18.68
N ASP A 578 11.08 18.50 -18.20
CA ASP A 578 9.78 18.66 -17.53
C ASP A 578 8.73 19.37 -18.40
N ASP A 579 8.72 18.99 -19.68
CA ASP A 579 7.95 19.56 -20.77
C ASP A 579 7.61 18.47 -21.80
N ASN A 580 6.89 18.85 -22.84
CA ASN A 580 6.40 17.99 -23.90
C ASN A 580 7.51 17.15 -24.57
N ARG A 581 7.31 15.83 -24.67
CA ARG A 581 8.30 14.88 -25.23
C ARG A 581 8.68 15.16 -26.70
N VAL A 582 7.97 16.07 -27.39
CA VAL A 582 8.32 16.58 -28.73
C VAL A 582 9.66 17.31 -28.79
N PHE A 583 10.14 17.85 -27.66
CA PHE A 583 11.45 18.54 -27.56
C PHE A 583 12.64 17.57 -27.47
N LEU A 584 12.39 16.27 -27.35
CA LEU A 584 13.41 15.22 -27.30
C LEU A 584 13.77 14.68 -28.70
N PRO A 585 14.99 14.15 -28.90
CA PRO A 585 16.12 14.15 -27.96
C PRO A 585 16.81 15.51 -27.80
N GLY A 586 16.60 16.46 -28.72
CA GLY A 586 17.42 17.68 -28.86
C GLY A 586 17.62 18.52 -27.59
N TRP A 587 16.63 18.63 -26.70
CA TRP A 587 16.80 19.29 -25.41
C TRP A 587 17.82 18.58 -24.52
N ALA A 588 17.72 17.24 -24.42
CA ALA A 588 18.66 16.40 -23.69
C ALA A 588 20.06 16.44 -24.33
N THR A 589 20.15 16.38 -25.66
CA THR A 589 21.40 16.54 -26.43
C THR A 589 22.13 17.83 -26.08
N VAL A 590 21.42 18.98 -26.03
CA VAL A 590 22.06 20.26 -25.65
C VAL A 590 22.43 20.27 -24.17
N VAL A 591 21.52 19.93 -23.25
CA VAL A 591 21.79 20.04 -21.81
C VAL A 591 22.90 19.10 -21.34
N MET A 592 22.89 17.85 -21.79
CA MET A 592 23.86 16.81 -21.39
C MET A 592 25.09 16.72 -22.32
N SER A 593 25.29 17.69 -23.22
CA SER A 593 26.52 17.85 -24.03
C SER A 593 27.76 18.20 -23.18
N ASP A 594 27.57 18.61 -21.92
CA ASP A 594 28.64 18.95 -20.98
C ASP A 594 28.75 17.85 -19.91
N PRO A 595 29.93 17.21 -19.76
CA PRO A 595 30.15 16.17 -18.76
C PRO A 595 29.87 16.63 -17.31
N VAL A 596 30.11 17.90 -16.98
CA VAL A 596 29.84 18.44 -15.63
C VAL A 596 28.33 18.48 -15.40
N VAL A 597 27.57 19.04 -16.34
CA VAL A 597 26.10 19.07 -16.27
C VAL A 597 25.53 17.66 -16.24
N ARG A 598 26.00 16.77 -17.13
CA ARG A 598 25.59 15.36 -17.20
C ARG A 598 25.86 14.60 -15.89
N SER A 599 26.87 14.99 -15.11
CA SER A 599 27.15 14.39 -13.80
C SER A 599 26.12 14.74 -12.71
N PHE A 600 25.38 15.85 -12.86
CA PHE A 600 24.28 16.22 -11.96
C PHE A 600 22.94 15.65 -12.42
N VAL A 601 22.72 15.55 -13.73
CA VAL A 601 21.45 15.13 -14.34
C VAL A 601 21.23 13.63 -14.18
N HIS A 602 20.25 13.26 -13.37
CA HIS A 602 19.85 11.88 -13.13
C HIS A 602 18.77 11.41 -14.10
N GLY A 603 17.98 12.32 -14.67
CA GLY A 603 16.86 11.95 -15.52
C GLY A 603 16.26 13.08 -16.34
N ILE A 604 15.18 12.77 -17.04
CA ILE A 604 14.42 13.63 -17.92
C ILE A 604 12.95 13.47 -17.54
N ALA A 605 12.28 14.58 -17.21
CA ALA A 605 10.85 14.62 -17.01
C ALA A 605 10.14 15.02 -18.33
N ILE A 606 8.97 14.46 -18.60
CA ILE A 606 8.23 14.60 -19.86
C ILE A 606 6.71 14.76 -19.67
N HIS A 607 6.01 15.30 -20.68
CA HIS A 607 4.54 15.36 -20.83
C HIS A 607 4.08 14.94 -22.26
N TRP A 608 2.86 14.43 -22.45
CA TRP A 608 2.21 14.08 -23.76
C TRP A 608 1.49 15.25 -24.47
N TYR A 609 1.40 16.48 -23.95
CA TYR A 609 0.35 17.43 -24.41
C TYR A 609 0.39 17.74 -25.93
N PHE A 610 1.56 17.58 -26.57
CA PHE A 610 1.75 17.68 -28.02
C PHE A 610 1.98 16.33 -28.75
N ASP A 611 1.49 15.22 -28.21
CA ASP A 611 1.71 13.85 -28.74
C ASP A 611 1.20 13.59 -30.15
N PHE A 612 0.29 14.42 -30.66
CA PHE A 612 -0.08 14.40 -32.08
C PHE A 612 1.11 14.71 -33.02
N LEU A 613 2.24 15.21 -32.48
CA LEU A 613 3.51 15.43 -33.20
C LEU A 613 4.56 14.30 -32.99
N ASP A 614 4.32 13.35 -32.08
CA ASP A 614 5.04 12.07 -31.99
C ASP A 614 4.07 10.94 -31.57
N PRO A 615 3.12 10.55 -32.43
CA PRO A 615 2.06 9.59 -32.09
C PRO A 615 2.58 8.17 -31.83
N GLN A 616 3.87 7.91 -32.13
CA GLN A 616 4.52 6.62 -31.94
C GLN A 616 5.45 6.60 -30.71
N GLY A 617 5.65 7.74 -30.03
CA GLY A 617 6.60 7.90 -28.93
C GLY A 617 8.05 7.58 -29.33
N LYS A 618 8.44 7.83 -30.57
CA LYS A 618 9.77 7.46 -31.08
C LYS A 618 10.88 8.22 -30.36
N ARG A 619 10.67 9.50 -30.05
CA ARG A 619 11.65 10.39 -29.41
C ARG A 619 12.13 9.86 -28.07
N LEU A 620 11.26 9.17 -27.32
CA LEU A 620 11.59 8.51 -26.06
C LEU A 620 12.62 7.39 -26.24
N SER A 621 12.45 6.54 -27.27
CA SER A 621 13.44 5.50 -27.60
C SER A 621 14.74 6.09 -28.11
N ASP A 622 14.68 7.10 -28.98
CA ASP A 622 15.87 7.76 -29.52
C ASP A 622 16.70 8.39 -28.39
N THR A 623 16.05 9.08 -27.46
CA THR A 623 16.69 9.69 -26.28
C THR A 623 17.31 8.65 -25.36
N HIS A 624 16.64 7.53 -25.11
CA HIS A 624 17.22 6.46 -24.30
C HIS A 624 18.45 5.83 -24.96
N TYR A 625 18.48 5.70 -26.29
CA TYR A 625 19.68 5.18 -26.98
C TYR A 625 20.85 6.18 -27.00
N GLU A 626 20.60 7.48 -26.87
CA GLU A 626 21.63 8.53 -26.69
C GLU A 626 22.07 8.67 -25.22
N PHE A 627 21.15 8.43 -24.28
CA PHE A 627 21.32 8.62 -22.83
C PHE A 627 20.77 7.41 -22.01
N PRO A 628 21.39 6.22 -22.11
CA PRO A 628 20.82 4.99 -21.56
C PRO A 628 20.81 4.92 -20.03
N ASP A 629 21.71 5.64 -19.37
CA ASP A 629 21.82 5.68 -17.89
C ASP A 629 20.79 6.62 -17.24
N ASN A 630 20.11 7.45 -18.03
CA ASN A 630 19.23 8.50 -17.53
C ASN A 630 17.77 8.04 -17.38
N LEU A 631 17.17 8.44 -16.27
CA LEU A 631 15.82 8.04 -15.86
C LEU A 631 14.76 8.87 -16.58
N ALA A 632 13.88 8.25 -17.38
CA ALA A 632 12.72 8.93 -17.95
C ALA A 632 11.50 8.81 -17.01
N VAL A 633 10.88 9.93 -16.62
CA VAL A 633 9.69 9.97 -15.75
C VAL A 633 8.61 10.86 -16.37
N ASP A 634 7.38 10.35 -16.48
CA ASP A 634 6.22 11.13 -16.90
C ASP A 634 5.73 12.03 -15.77
N GLY A 635 5.73 13.34 -16.01
CA GLY A 635 5.81 14.39 -14.98
C GLY A 635 4.49 14.75 -14.29
N CYS A 636 3.49 15.21 -15.04
CA CYS A 636 2.16 15.51 -14.51
C CYS A 636 1.11 15.56 -15.64
N ASN A 637 0.09 14.68 -15.62
CA ASN A 637 -0.70 14.44 -16.83
C ASN A 637 -2.22 14.69 -16.75
N ALA A 638 -2.75 15.38 -17.78
CA ALA A 638 -4.16 15.78 -17.91
C ALA A 638 -4.60 15.89 -19.39
N THR A 639 -5.91 16.09 -19.64
CA THR A 639 -6.43 16.55 -20.95
C THR A 639 -6.72 18.05 -20.88
N LEU A 640 -6.02 18.86 -21.68
CA LEU A 640 -6.17 20.33 -21.69
C LEU A 640 -7.58 20.76 -22.12
N ASN A 641 -8.06 21.87 -21.53
CA ASN A 641 -9.37 22.50 -21.82
C ASN A 641 -10.55 21.52 -21.83
N SER A 642 -10.48 20.47 -21.03
CA SER A 642 -11.45 19.37 -21.03
C SER A 642 -12.26 19.40 -19.73
N PRO A 643 -13.51 19.91 -19.75
CA PRO A 643 -14.34 19.98 -18.55
C PRO A 643 -14.66 18.57 -18.02
N VAL A 644 -14.99 18.49 -16.73
CA VAL A 644 -15.34 17.23 -16.06
C VAL A 644 -16.50 16.53 -16.79
N ARG A 645 -16.30 15.26 -17.13
CA ARG A 645 -17.28 14.33 -17.71
C ARG A 645 -17.31 13.08 -16.86
N LEU A 646 -18.19 13.09 -15.87
CA LEU A 646 -18.37 11.97 -14.95
C LEU A 646 -18.66 10.68 -15.74
N GLY A 647 -17.96 9.60 -15.42
CA GLY A 647 -18.10 8.30 -16.07
C GLY A 647 -17.47 8.15 -17.46
N ASN A 648 -16.73 9.13 -17.99
CA ASN A 648 -16.21 9.03 -19.36
C ASN A 648 -15.14 7.95 -19.54
N TRP A 649 -15.45 6.93 -20.36
CA TRP A 649 -14.54 5.81 -20.62
C TRP A 649 -13.39 6.16 -21.59
N VAL A 650 -13.64 7.02 -22.58
CA VAL A 650 -12.67 7.33 -23.65
C VAL A 650 -11.40 7.99 -23.10
N ARG A 651 -11.54 8.91 -22.13
CA ARG A 651 -10.38 9.49 -21.42
C ARG A 651 -9.53 8.41 -20.73
N ALA A 652 -10.19 7.45 -20.07
CA ALA A 652 -9.52 6.35 -19.40
C ALA A 652 -8.85 5.37 -20.37
N GLU A 653 -9.41 5.15 -21.56
CA GLU A 653 -8.72 4.39 -22.62
C GLU A 653 -7.47 5.09 -23.13
N ASN A 654 -7.51 6.42 -23.28
CA ASN A 654 -6.37 7.19 -23.74
C ASN A 654 -5.25 7.17 -22.69
N TYR A 655 -5.58 7.33 -21.40
CA TYR A 655 -4.65 7.09 -20.28
C TYR A 655 -3.96 5.72 -20.38
N THR A 656 -4.74 4.63 -20.48
CA THR A 656 -4.19 3.26 -20.66
C THR A 656 -3.29 3.15 -21.89
N SER A 657 -3.72 3.75 -23.01
CA SER A 657 -2.98 3.71 -24.29
C SER A 657 -1.65 4.44 -24.23
N ASN A 658 -1.57 5.56 -23.50
CA ASN A 658 -0.34 6.32 -23.30
C ASN A 658 0.59 5.55 -22.38
N ILE A 659 0.14 5.17 -21.16
CA ILE A 659 0.97 4.41 -20.20
C ILE A 659 1.54 3.13 -20.83
N ILE A 660 0.78 2.41 -21.66
CA ILE A 660 1.31 1.24 -22.41
C ILE A 660 2.38 1.65 -23.42
N GLN A 661 2.22 2.76 -24.15
CA GLN A 661 3.24 3.27 -25.07
C GLN A 661 4.50 3.71 -24.31
N ASP A 662 4.36 4.57 -23.30
CA ASP A 662 5.44 5.17 -22.53
C ASP A 662 6.29 4.09 -21.81
N MET A 663 5.65 3.13 -21.16
CA MET A 663 6.31 1.98 -20.53
C MET A 663 6.95 1.02 -21.54
N ASN A 664 6.45 0.97 -22.78
CA ASN A 664 7.12 0.27 -23.87
C ASN A 664 8.33 1.03 -24.44
N ARG A 665 8.45 2.33 -24.12
CA ARG A 665 9.41 3.31 -24.65
C ARG A 665 10.44 3.79 -23.62
N TRP A 666 10.74 2.95 -22.63
CA TRP A 666 11.75 3.15 -21.56
C TRP A 666 11.37 4.12 -20.42
N VAL A 667 10.14 4.60 -20.34
CA VAL A 667 9.67 5.38 -19.18
C VAL A 667 9.65 4.52 -17.92
N THR A 668 10.09 5.09 -16.79
CA THR A 668 10.36 4.42 -15.50
C THR A 668 9.34 4.73 -14.41
N GLY A 669 8.49 5.74 -14.61
CA GLY A 669 7.43 6.11 -13.68
C GLY A 669 6.45 7.08 -14.36
N TRP A 670 5.21 7.10 -13.91
CA TRP A 670 4.14 7.85 -14.55
C TRP A 670 3.24 8.53 -13.52
N VAL A 671 3.04 9.84 -13.66
CA VAL A 671 2.42 10.68 -12.64
C VAL A 671 1.27 11.49 -13.27
N ASP A 672 0.06 11.24 -12.77
CA ASP A 672 -1.14 12.00 -13.11
C ASP A 672 -1.04 13.46 -12.62
N TRP A 673 -1.89 14.36 -13.12
CA TRP A 673 -1.90 15.75 -12.64
C TRP A 673 -2.64 15.86 -11.29
N ASN A 674 -3.69 16.68 -11.19
CA ASN A 674 -4.41 16.90 -9.94
C ASN A 674 -4.97 15.59 -9.34
N LEU A 675 -4.54 15.20 -8.13
CA LEU A 675 -5.08 14.03 -7.41
C LEU A 675 -6.61 14.09 -7.17
N ALA A 676 -7.16 15.30 -7.04
CA ALA A 676 -8.60 15.53 -6.97
C ALA A 676 -8.96 16.90 -7.57
N LEU A 677 -10.15 17.04 -8.15
CA LEU A 677 -10.74 18.33 -8.54
C LEU A 677 -12.22 18.38 -8.15
N ASP A 678 -12.85 19.56 -8.14
CA ASP A 678 -14.31 19.66 -7.99
C ASP A 678 -15.05 19.33 -9.31
N THR A 679 -16.38 19.23 -9.23
CA THR A 679 -17.26 18.97 -10.38
C THR A 679 -17.19 20.02 -11.49
N SER A 680 -16.46 21.13 -11.28
CA SER A 680 -16.25 22.19 -12.28
C SER A 680 -14.84 22.15 -12.91
N GLY A 681 -13.99 21.19 -12.52
CA GLY A 681 -12.61 21.05 -12.98
C GLY A 681 -11.64 22.03 -12.32
N GLY A 682 -11.97 22.50 -11.11
CA GLY A 682 -11.22 23.53 -10.39
C GLY A 682 -11.00 23.22 -8.90
N PRO A 683 -10.58 24.21 -8.08
CA PRO A 683 -10.29 25.58 -8.51
C PRO A 683 -9.08 25.66 -9.46
N ASN A 684 -9.02 26.73 -10.25
CA ASN A 684 -7.87 27.08 -11.09
C ASN A 684 -7.98 28.58 -11.38
N TRP A 685 -7.06 29.40 -10.87
CA TRP A 685 -7.20 30.86 -10.90
C TRP A 685 -7.11 31.43 -12.33
N ALA A 686 -6.40 30.72 -13.22
CA ALA A 686 -6.26 31.07 -14.64
C ALA A 686 -7.38 30.49 -15.53
N ASN A 687 -8.38 29.82 -14.95
CA ASN A 687 -9.48 29.13 -15.64
C ASN A 687 -9.07 27.98 -16.59
N ASN A 688 -7.83 27.47 -16.50
CA ASN A 688 -7.33 26.30 -17.25
C ASN A 688 -7.91 24.98 -16.70
N ARG A 689 -9.24 24.81 -16.79
CA ARG A 689 -9.96 23.69 -16.17
C ARG A 689 -9.70 22.37 -16.90
N VAL A 690 -9.43 21.32 -16.11
CA VAL A 690 -9.22 19.95 -16.59
C VAL A 690 -10.03 18.96 -15.73
N GLU A 691 -9.84 17.65 -15.97
CA GLU A 691 -10.41 16.59 -15.15
C GLU A 691 -9.35 15.89 -14.29
N SER A 692 -9.78 15.26 -13.19
CA SER A 692 -8.99 14.40 -12.31
C SER A 692 -9.61 12.99 -12.22
N PRO A 693 -8.84 11.92 -11.95
CA PRO A 693 -9.38 10.59 -11.67
C PRO A 693 -10.31 10.51 -10.46
N ILE A 694 -10.28 11.49 -9.55
CA ILE A 694 -11.27 11.65 -8.47
C ILE A 694 -11.90 13.05 -8.54
N ILE A 695 -13.23 13.10 -8.58
CA ILE A 695 -14.01 14.33 -8.56
C ILE A 695 -14.75 14.47 -7.22
N VAL A 696 -14.51 15.55 -6.49
CA VAL A 696 -15.16 15.84 -5.20
C VAL A 696 -16.49 16.57 -5.39
N ASN A 697 -17.51 16.15 -4.65
CA ASN A 697 -18.77 16.87 -4.48
C ASN A 697 -18.99 17.23 -3.00
N GLU A 698 -18.51 18.40 -2.64
CA GLU A 698 -18.69 19.05 -1.34
C GLU A 698 -20.15 19.07 -0.87
N ARG A 699 -21.11 19.29 -1.78
CA ARG A 699 -22.53 19.43 -1.45
C ARG A 699 -23.17 18.15 -0.91
N THR A 700 -22.59 16.99 -1.18
CA THR A 700 -23.06 15.69 -0.69
C THR A 700 -22.05 15.01 0.25
N ASN A 701 -20.89 15.64 0.49
CA ASN A 701 -19.73 15.01 1.16
C ASN A 701 -19.32 13.68 0.49
N GLU A 702 -19.31 13.67 -0.84
CA GLU A 702 -18.96 12.51 -1.68
C GLU A 702 -17.73 12.79 -2.54
N PHE A 703 -17.11 11.73 -3.03
CA PHE A 703 -16.25 11.81 -4.21
C PHE A 703 -16.54 10.69 -5.21
N TYR A 704 -16.28 10.97 -6.48
CA TYR A 704 -16.59 10.12 -7.62
C TYR A 704 -15.29 9.64 -8.25
N LYS A 705 -15.02 8.33 -8.15
CA LYS A 705 -13.88 7.69 -8.79
C LYS A 705 -14.20 7.48 -10.27
N GLN A 706 -13.48 8.18 -11.14
CA GLN A 706 -13.66 8.15 -12.58
C GLN A 706 -13.11 6.85 -13.19
N PRO A 707 -13.52 6.45 -14.40
CA PRO A 707 -12.90 5.32 -15.11
C PRO A 707 -11.37 5.43 -15.20
N MET A 708 -10.81 6.64 -15.26
CA MET A 708 -9.36 6.89 -15.24
C MET A 708 -8.68 6.30 -13.99
N PHE A 709 -9.30 6.39 -12.81
CA PHE A 709 -8.77 5.84 -11.56
C PHE A 709 -8.57 4.32 -11.64
N TYR A 710 -9.55 3.61 -12.21
CA TYR A 710 -9.47 2.14 -12.39
C TYR A 710 -8.44 1.76 -13.43
N ASN A 711 -8.35 2.53 -14.53
CA ASN A 711 -7.37 2.29 -15.58
C ASN A 711 -5.94 2.58 -15.09
N LEU A 712 -5.74 3.58 -14.23
CA LEU A 712 -4.49 3.82 -13.50
C LEU A 712 -4.17 2.69 -12.50
N ALA A 713 -5.18 2.10 -11.86
CA ALA A 713 -5.04 0.96 -10.97
C ALA A 713 -4.51 -0.30 -11.68
N HIS A 714 -4.91 -0.53 -12.94
CA HIS A 714 -4.39 -1.64 -13.75
C HIS A 714 -2.85 -1.62 -13.89
N PHE A 715 -2.21 -0.46 -13.70
CA PHE A 715 -0.76 -0.32 -13.58
C PHE A 715 -0.32 -0.22 -12.12
N SER A 716 -0.71 0.84 -11.41
CA SER A 716 -0.22 1.18 -10.06
C SER A 716 -0.44 0.10 -9.00
N LYS A 717 -1.58 -0.62 -9.03
CA LYS A 717 -1.89 -1.65 -8.03
C LYS A 717 -1.08 -2.92 -8.23
N PHE A 718 -0.56 -3.15 -9.43
CA PHE A 718 -0.04 -4.45 -9.86
C PHE A 718 1.44 -4.41 -10.29
N ILE A 719 1.93 -3.29 -10.78
CA ILE A 719 3.33 -3.05 -11.14
C ILE A 719 3.99 -2.31 -9.97
N LEU A 720 4.48 -3.08 -8.99
CA LEU A 720 5.11 -2.53 -7.79
C LEU A 720 6.43 -1.82 -8.12
N PRO A 721 6.86 -0.82 -7.31
CA PRO A 721 8.21 -0.29 -7.37
C PRO A 721 9.28 -1.41 -7.38
N GLY A 722 10.26 -1.29 -8.26
CA GLY A 722 11.28 -2.32 -8.50
C GLY A 722 10.88 -3.40 -9.53
N SER A 723 9.65 -3.37 -10.06
CA SER A 723 9.27 -4.23 -11.18
C SER A 723 10.07 -3.86 -12.43
N ARG A 724 10.50 -4.85 -13.22
CA ARG A 724 11.20 -4.60 -14.49
C ARG A 724 10.33 -4.96 -15.67
N ARG A 725 10.27 -4.07 -16.68
CA ARG A 725 9.59 -4.36 -17.95
C ARG A 725 10.28 -5.56 -18.62
N ILE A 726 9.50 -6.47 -19.22
CA ILE A 726 10.02 -7.67 -19.88
C ILE A 726 9.60 -7.75 -21.35
N ALA A 727 10.28 -8.61 -22.12
CA ALA A 727 9.98 -8.80 -23.52
C ALA A 727 8.61 -9.46 -23.74
N TYR A 728 7.95 -9.07 -24.81
CA TYR A 728 6.88 -9.83 -25.42
C TYR A 728 6.94 -9.68 -26.94
N ARG A 729 6.22 -10.54 -27.65
CA ARG A 729 5.86 -10.38 -29.07
C ARG A 729 4.34 -10.46 -29.19
N ILE A 730 3.77 -9.70 -30.11
CA ILE A 730 2.36 -9.81 -30.52
C ILE A 730 2.31 -10.26 -31.98
N SER A 731 1.29 -11.01 -32.38
CA SER A 731 1.16 -11.62 -33.72
C SER A 731 0.05 -11.02 -34.59
N SER A 732 -0.61 -9.96 -34.13
CA SER A 732 -1.62 -9.21 -34.90
C SER A 732 -1.24 -7.75 -34.98
N ASP A 733 -1.61 -7.11 -36.08
CA ASP A 733 -1.57 -5.66 -36.21
C ASP A 733 -2.61 -5.02 -35.27
N ASP A 734 -2.16 -4.14 -34.38
CA ASP A 734 -2.87 -3.14 -33.56
C ASP A 734 -4.14 -3.48 -32.72
N ILE A 735 -4.79 -4.66 -32.85
CA ILE A 735 -6.05 -4.98 -32.14
C ILE A 735 -5.95 -4.88 -30.61
N ILE A 736 -4.86 -5.38 -30.02
CA ILE A 736 -4.64 -5.41 -28.56
C ILE A 736 -3.33 -4.71 -28.21
N LYS A 737 -3.40 -3.67 -27.37
CA LYS A 737 -2.19 -3.09 -26.77
C LYS A 737 -1.76 -3.91 -25.55
N CYS A 738 -0.46 -4.09 -25.37
CA CYS A 738 0.13 -4.97 -24.34
C CYS A 738 1.37 -4.32 -23.71
N VAL A 739 1.59 -4.55 -22.42
CA VAL A 739 2.89 -4.39 -21.76
C VAL A 739 3.04 -5.45 -20.66
N ALA A 740 4.26 -5.91 -20.40
CA ALA A 740 4.53 -6.98 -19.44
C ALA A 740 5.70 -6.62 -18.52
N PHE A 741 5.62 -7.04 -17.26
CA PHE A 741 6.60 -6.78 -16.20
C PHE A 741 6.83 -8.04 -15.36
N LEU A 742 8.04 -8.15 -14.80
CA LEU A 742 8.37 -9.08 -13.71
C LEU A 742 8.56 -8.25 -12.43
N ARG A 743 7.75 -8.54 -11.41
CA ARG A 743 7.80 -7.90 -10.08
C ARG A 743 8.94 -8.48 -9.23
N PRO A 744 9.41 -7.77 -8.17
CA PRO A 744 10.42 -8.27 -7.24
C PRO A 744 10.03 -9.58 -6.50
N ASP A 745 8.74 -9.88 -6.38
CA ASP A 745 8.20 -11.09 -5.74
C ASP A 745 8.05 -12.30 -6.69
N ASN A 746 8.64 -12.19 -7.90
CA ASN A 746 8.56 -13.13 -9.02
C ASN A 746 7.15 -13.34 -9.60
N ILE A 747 6.21 -12.42 -9.35
CA ILE A 747 4.94 -12.38 -10.09
C ILE A 747 5.14 -11.66 -11.41
N VAL A 748 4.72 -12.28 -12.51
CA VAL A 748 4.61 -11.62 -13.82
C VAL A 748 3.28 -10.89 -13.88
N ALA A 749 3.31 -9.61 -14.24
CA ALA A 749 2.14 -8.77 -14.46
C ALA A 749 2.07 -8.38 -15.95
N ILE A 750 0.94 -8.63 -16.60
CA ILE A 750 0.70 -8.29 -18.01
C ILE A 750 -0.54 -7.39 -18.09
N VAL A 751 -0.39 -6.18 -18.59
CA VAL A 751 -1.52 -5.27 -18.85
C VAL A 751 -1.91 -5.35 -20.32
N LEU A 752 -3.19 -5.54 -20.58
CA LEU A 752 -3.79 -5.62 -21.93
C LEU A 752 -4.86 -4.54 -22.08
N GLN A 753 -5.02 -4.00 -23.29
CA GLN A 753 -6.14 -3.13 -23.64
C GLN A 753 -6.78 -3.57 -24.96
N ASN A 754 -8.09 -3.83 -24.95
CA ASN A 754 -8.93 -3.92 -26.15
C ASN A 754 -9.65 -2.58 -26.32
N ARG A 755 -9.48 -1.93 -27.48
CA ARG A 755 -10.16 -0.67 -27.86
C ARG A 755 -11.19 -0.83 -28.97
N MET A 756 -11.41 -2.06 -29.44
CA MET A 756 -12.36 -2.35 -30.51
C MET A 756 -13.79 -2.38 -29.96
N ASP A 757 -14.75 -2.17 -30.86
CA ASP A 757 -16.18 -2.38 -30.63
C ASP A 757 -16.59 -3.87 -30.51
N VAL A 758 -15.60 -4.79 -30.50
CA VAL A 758 -15.83 -6.25 -30.46
C VAL A 758 -14.97 -6.95 -29.39
N ASP A 759 -15.53 -8.01 -28.82
CA ASP A 759 -14.87 -8.91 -27.86
C ASP A 759 -13.78 -9.75 -28.54
N ALA A 760 -12.68 -10.03 -27.84
CA ALA A 760 -11.56 -10.84 -28.34
C ALA A 760 -11.00 -11.80 -27.28
N ASP A 761 -10.80 -13.08 -27.63
CA ASP A 761 -10.11 -14.07 -26.78
C ASP A 761 -8.58 -13.92 -26.91
N VAL A 762 -7.95 -13.26 -25.95
CA VAL A 762 -6.49 -13.03 -25.98
C VAL A 762 -5.74 -14.25 -25.46
N VAL A 763 -5.10 -14.99 -26.37
CA VAL A 763 -4.24 -16.13 -26.05
C VAL A 763 -2.81 -15.65 -25.80
N ILE A 764 -2.32 -15.79 -24.56
CA ILE A 764 -0.96 -15.44 -24.15
C ILE A 764 -0.14 -16.71 -23.93
N LEU A 765 0.91 -16.91 -24.72
CA LEU A 765 1.94 -17.92 -24.50
C LEU A 765 2.97 -17.43 -23.48
N VAL A 766 3.22 -18.22 -22.43
CA VAL A 766 4.20 -17.92 -21.38
C VAL A 766 5.38 -18.91 -21.43
N GLN A 767 6.31 -18.81 -20.48
CA GLN A 767 7.40 -19.80 -20.35
C GLN A 767 6.85 -21.23 -20.12
N ASN A 768 7.66 -22.24 -20.43
CA ASN A 768 7.26 -23.66 -20.44
C ASN A 768 6.14 -24.03 -21.43
N ARG A 769 5.94 -23.23 -22.50
CA ARG A 769 4.94 -23.43 -23.59
C ARG A 769 3.47 -23.45 -23.16
N LYS A 770 3.17 -23.14 -21.89
CA LYS A 770 1.82 -22.97 -21.37
C LYS A 770 1.15 -21.74 -21.98
N SER A 771 -0.19 -21.76 -22.09
CA SER A 771 -0.96 -20.60 -22.51
C SER A 771 -2.07 -20.21 -21.53
N ILE A 772 -2.19 -18.90 -21.31
CA ILE A 772 -3.31 -18.22 -20.65
C ILE A 772 -4.33 -17.83 -21.73
N VAL A 773 -5.62 -17.83 -21.40
CA VAL A 773 -6.68 -17.20 -22.22
C VAL A 773 -7.37 -16.13 -21.39
N VAL A 774 -7.49 -14.92 -21.95
CA VAL A 774 -8.23 -13.80 -21.37
C VAL A 774 -9.34 -13.38 -22.33
N PRO A 775 -10.62 -13.63 -22.02
CA PRO A 775 -11.72 -13.00 -22.73
C PRO A 775 -11.64 -11.49 -22.47
N ALA A 776 -11.37 -10.72 -23.52
CA ALA A 776 -11.21 -9.27 -23.46
C ALA A 776 -12.37 -8.58 -24.20
N PRO A 777 -13.42 -8.14 -23.46
CA PRO A 777 -14.58 -7.51 -24.09
C PRO A 777 -14.23 -6.25 -24.88
N ALA A 778 -15.14 -5.81 -25.74
CA ALA A 778 -15.10 -4.50 -26.35
C ALA A 778 -14.83 -3.41 -25.30
N HIS A 779 -13.95 -2.44 -25.63
CA HIS A 779 -13.60 -1.33 -24.76
C HIS A 779 -13.25 -1.73 -23.32
N SER A 780 -12.15 -2.48 -23.15
CA SER A 780 -11.72 -3.03 -21.86
C SER A 780 -10.21 -2.97 -21.62
N VAL A 781 -9.83 -3.01 -20.35
CA VAL A 781 -8.44 -3.14 -19.87
C VAL A 781 -8.35 -4.28 -18.86
N HIS A 782 -7.27 -5.04 -18.93
CA HIS A 782 -7.04 -6.24 -18.13
C HIS A 782 -5.66 -6.22 -17.51
N THR A 783 -5.51 -6.74 -16.29
CA THR A 783 -4.19 -7.06 -15.72
C THR A 783 -4.14 -8.52 -15.30
N VAL A 784 -3.31 -9.30 -15.99
CA VAL A 784 -3.06 -10.72 -15.71
C VAL A 784 -1.89 -10.84 -14.73
N LEU A 785 -2.02 -11.71 -13.73
CA LEU A 785 -1.02 -12.04 -12.73
C LEU A 785 -0.82 -13.55 -12.66
N TYR A 786 0.43 -13.99 -12.66
CA TYR A 786 0.82 -15.35 -12.30
C TYR A 786 2.22 -15.36 -11.69
N LYS A 787 2.54 -16.32 -10.83
CA LYS A 787 3.89 -16.45 -10.29
C LYS A 787 4.78 -17.27 -11.22
N LEU A 788 5.99 -16.77 -11.45
CA LEU A 788 7.04 -17.50 -12.14
C LEU A 788 7.59 -18.59 -11.20
N THR A 789 7.73 -19.81 -11.73
CA THR A 789 8.10 -21.04 -11.01
C THR A 789 9.49 -21.51 -11.37
#